data_AF-A0A4C2EQB7-F1
#
_entry.id   AF-A0A4C2EQB7-F1
#
_cell.length_a   1.000
_cell.length_b   1.000
_cell.length_c   1.000
_cell.angle_alpha   90.00
_cell.angle_beta   90.00
_cell.angle_gamma   90.00
#
_symmetry.space_group_name_H-M   'P 1'
#
loop_
_entity.id
_entity.type
_entity.pdbx_description
1 polymer ?
#
loop_
_entity_poly.entity_id
_entity_poly.type
_entity_poly.pdbx_seq_one_letter_code
_entity_poly.pdbx_strand_id
1 'polypeptide(L)'
;MPERRDLLKTVGIATTGLLAGCPGAGSSDTDTPSGGTETATATEEATETDDGGEPDVSVGPMTAVATEWNVYRARLFDAVALGRAGAPGAGATVAQNIFARFEGASGEYGAHEQLESTSESAYEGFEEELGAVQSSLSEGDVSGAASAADAASSNLQTAQQAAAGQQATRVLDLLLLGSRASNAAMAATLGSFEGAAAIAEETMTAFEDGLVYSMIEDADADAYEAFESALSGISSAAGNEDASGVTEQARAALDAAVTGAYALISEESVAGAGHLSTMQARGWDAAALASAGGPGQAYAHTVTLNSYRARVADADWLAANDAADAASTAVENVFAHFEGANAHDALEEADGEAYEAFEGGLEDLSSAIENGNGDGIDSAVETVDTNLVTGIEALVGGEDARAALESAFFRARIADARELYRLGNASAAATIVSDVFARFEANELGFHETMEHESEDLYQRFEEEHLTSLQSAYENDDSEAVATHHDGVQQALLDFEAALSTAVASGAEADYMIGRAFDAAGLAALSETDRAATVIQDTFAHFESGAAGFHEALEEADEEIYESFESTLTDIRTAAEDGGDVTAAATAFNDEAIAAAYAIAGSAGGNGEAAAAIIQDVFATFEEARVHEMLEEADQSAYENFEAALNDYSQGLTSGDADPAVLADATRTAQFAVVGAVDSAPSESGGGSGEESEATETSLSGGPNVVEGVPDDADHVVDMEAVAFAPEELTVSVGDTVAWEHVGGEPHSVTAFEDELPEDATYWASGGFESESAAREGWENGEGAVQSGQSYVHTFETAGEHGYVCIPHEAAGMVGTVIVEE
;
A
#
# COMPACT_ATOMS: atom_id res chain seq x y z
N MET A 1 -22.45 9.63 -50.64
CA MET A 1 -23.70 10.31 -51.04
C MET A 1 -24.85 9.31 -50.98
N PRO A 2 -26.07 9.72 -50.58
CA PRO A 2 -26.48 11.10 -50.29
C PRO A 2 -26.19 11.55 -48.84
N GLU A 3 -26.21 12.87 -48.62
CA GLU A 3 -25.91 13.56 -47.35
C GLU A 3 -27.16 13.93 -46.56
N ARG A 4 -27.00 14.12 -45.23
CA ARG A 4 -27.51 15.23 -44.38
C ARG A 4 -26.53 15.35 -43.20
N ARG A 5 -26.00 16.49 -42.75
CA ARG A 5 -26.25 17.93 -43.02
C ARG A 5 -27.67 18.42 -42.75
N ASP A 6 -27.96 18.72 -41.49
CA ASP A 6 -28.19 20.08 -40.98
C ASP A 6 -28.79 20.03 -39.56
N LEU A 7 -28.07 20.53 -38.54
CA LEU A 7 -28.62 21.27 -37.38
C LEU A 7 -27.55 21.78 -36.39
N LEU A 8 -26.70 22.72 -36.84
CA LEU A 8 -25.96 23.61 -35.94
C LEU A 8 -26.10 25.06 -36.43
N LYS A 9 -26.86 25.89 -35.69
CA LYS A 9 -26.82 27.36 -35.77
C LYS A 9 -27.19 28.04 -34.45
N THR A 10 -26.14 28.25 -33.65
CA THR A 10 -25.80 29.57 -33.08
C THR A 10 -26.78 30.23 -32.09
N VAL A 11 -26.53 30.01 -30.80
CA VAL A 11 -26.13 31.06 -29.84
C VAL A 11 -24.93 30.44 -29.09
N GLY A 12 -23.80 31.09 -28.84
CA GLY A 12 -23.47 32.51 -28.86
C GLY A 12 -22.77 32.92 -27.56
N ILE A 13 -21.88 32.07 -27.04
CA ILE A 13 -21.14 32.33 -25.80
C ILE A 13 -20.14 33.46 -26.06
N ALA A 14 -20.30 34.56 -25.32
CA ALA A 14 -19.34 35.63 -25.28
C ALA A 14 -18.28 35.29 -24.22
N THR A 15 -17.07 34.95 -24.67
CA THR A 15 -15.91 34.79 -23.79
C THR A 15 -15.57 36.13 -23.11
N THR A 16 -15.74 36.21 -21.80
CA THR A 16 -15.13 37.25 -20.96
C THR A 16 -14.29 36.60 -19.88
N GLY A 17 -13.04 36.26 -20.22
CA GLY A 17 -12.02 35.99 -19.21
C GLY A 17 -11.65 37.27 -18.47
N LEU A 18 -11.45 37.16 -17.15
CA LEU A 18 -10.91 38.22 -16.31
C LEU A 18 -9.91 37.62 -15.31
N LEU A 19 -8.64 37.61 -15.70
CA LEU A 19 -7.53 37.46 -14.77
C LEU A 19 -7.43 38.70 -13.86
N ALA A 20 -6.87 38.50 -12.66
CA ALA A 20 -6.80 39.47 -11.57
C ALA A 20 -6.10 40.80 -11.95
N GLY A 21 -6.50 41.91 -11.29
CA GLY A 21 -5.83 43.20 -11.49
C GLY A 21 -6.48 44.43 -10.85
N CYS A 22 -6.40 44.56 -9.52
CA CYS A 22 -6.45 45.87 -8.87
C CYS A 22 -5.14 46.66 -9.15
N PRO A 23 -5.06 48.02 -9.01
CA PRO A 23 -6.04 48.91 -8.36
C PRO A 23 -6.37 50.25 -9.09
N GLY A 24 -7.42 50.92 -8.61
CA GLY A 24 -7.22 52.28 -8.05
C GLY A 24 -7.18 53.51 -8.98
N ALA A 25 -8.32 53.86 -9.57
CA ALA A 25 -8.86 55.24 -9.75
C ALA A 25 -7.92 56.42 -10.14
N GLY A 26 -8.12 56.96 -11.35
CA GLY A 26 -7.55 58.23 -11.82
C GLY A 26 -8.53 59.09 -12.64
N SER A 27 -9.20 60.03 -11.97
CA SER A 27 -10.11 61.08 -12.47
C SER A 27 -9.89 61.61 -13.91
N SER A 28 -10.96 61.77 -14.72
CA SER A 28 -11.57 63.10 -15.02
C SER A 28 -12.59 63.09 -16.19
N ASP A 29 -13.71 63.81 -16.01
CA ASP A 29 -14.35 64.79 -16.92
C ASP A 29 -14.14 64.65 -18.46
N THR A 30 -15.12 64.71 -19.38
CA THR A 30 -16.28 65.63 -19.47
C THR A 30 -17.20 65.35 -20.68
N ASP A 31 -18.49 65.70 -20.51
CA ASP A 31 -19.43 66.34 -21.45
C ASP A 31 -19.73 65.84 -22.91
N THR A 32 -20.97 65.33 -23.10
CA THR A 32 -22.11 66.04 -23.76
C THR A 32 -22.03 66.40 -25.28
N PRO A 33 -23.14 66.47 -26.06
CA PRO A 33 -24.14 65.45 -26.43
C PRO A 33 -24.41 65.44 -27.98
N SER A 34 -25.47 64.79 -28.48
CA SER A 34 -26.45 65.38 -29.46
C SER A 34 -27.22 64.34 -30.30
N GLY A 35 -28.57 64.41 -30.26
CA GLY A 35 -29.52 64.14 -31.38
C GLY A 35 -29.46 62.76 -32.08
N GLY A 36 -30.48 61.91 -32.08
CA GLY A 36 -31.91 62.13 -31.83
C GLY A 36 -32.69 62.26 -33.15
N THR A 37 -33.47 61.24 -33.51
CA THR A 37 -34.69 61.36 -34.35
C THR A 37 -35.62 60.19 -34.04
N GLU A 38 -36.90 60.48 -33.85
CA GLU A 38 -37.95 59.55 -33.43
C GLU A 38 -38.50 58.71 -34.60
N THR A 39 -39.05 57.51 -34.31
CA THR A 39 -40.37 57.12 -34.84
C THR A 39 -41.03 56.10 -33.88
N ALA A 40 -42.24 56.40 -33.39
CA ALA A 40 -43.06 55.54 -32.53
C ALA A 40 -43.78 54.43 -33.34
N THR A 41 -44.52 53.43 -32.85
CA THR A 41 -45.20 53.08 -31.56
C THR A 41 -45.53 51.54 -31.67
N ALA A 42 -45.93 50.74 -30.67
CA ALA A 42 -46.37 50.97 -29.29
C ALA A 42 -46.23 49.71 -28.40
N THR A 43 -46.01 49.94 -27.10
CA THR A 43 -46.69 49.32 -25.93
C THR A 43 -46.94 47.80 -25.88
N GLU A 44 -46.23 47.12 -24.98
CA GLU A 44 -46.83 46.41 -23.84
C GLU A 44 -45.82 46.40 -22.66
N GLU A 45 -46.21 46.94 -21.51
CA GLU A 45 -45.42 46.83 -20.27
C GLU A 45 -45.73 45.46 -19.64
N ALA A 46 -44.85 44.49 -19.87
CA ALA A 46 -44.74 43.34 -18.98
C ALA A 46 -43.82 43.75 -17.82
N THR A 47 -44.36 43.75 -16.60
CA THR A 47 -43.53 43.84 -15.40
C THR A 47 -42.80 42.52 -15.22
N GLU A 48 -41.53 42.47 -15.62
CA GLU A 48 -40.62 41.45 -15.13
C GLU A 48 -40.41 41.69 -13.63
N THR A 49 -41.03 40.83 -12.82
CA THR A 49 -40.46 40.46 -11.53
C THR A 49 -39.36 39.46 -11.82
N ASP A 50 -38.16 39.98 -12.06
CA ASP A 50 -36.91 39.23 -12.00
C ASP A 50 -36.70 38.84 -10.54
N ASP A 51 -37.20 37.66 -10.17
CA ASP A 51 -37.03 37.05 -8.86
C ASP A 51 -35.83 36.11 -8.98
N GLY A 52 -34.63 36.66 -8.75
CA GLY A 52 -33.35 35.99 -8.97
C GLY A 52 -33.05 34.92 -7.92
N GLY A 53 -33.84 33.85 -7.90
CA GLY A 53 -33.49 32.61 -7.21
C GLY A 53 -32.38 31.87 -7.97
N GLU A 54 -31.44 31.27 -7.23
CA GLU A 54 -30.61 30.19 -7.78
C GLU A 54 -31.53 29.06 -8.30
N PRO A 55 -31.18 28.35 -9.39
CA PRO A 55 -32.01 27.28 -9.92
C PRO A 55 -32.19 26.14 -8.90
N ASP A 56 -33.36 25.49 -8.90
CA ASP A 56 -33.67 24.33 -8.05
C ASP A 56 -32.56 23.27 -8.12
N VAL A 57 -32.20 22.71 -6.96
CA VAL A 57 -31.26 21.59 -6.86
C VAL A 57 -31.85 20.35 -7.53
N SER A 58 -31.17 19.83 -8.54
CA SER A 58 -31.59 18.64 -9.26
C SER A 58 -31.06 17.38 -8.58
N VAL A 59 -31.79 16.89 -7.57
CA VAL A 59 -31.46 15.63 -6.88
C VAL A 59 -31.64 14.43 -7.81
N GLY A 60 -30.65 13.54 -7.87
CA GLY A 60 -30.67 12.30 -8.66
C GLY A 60 -29.33 11.55 -8.61
N PRO A 61 -29.06 10.60 -9.53
CA PRO A 61 -27.82 9.79 -9.53
C PRO A 61 -26.54 10.63 -9.46
N MET A 62 -26.46 11.74 -10.22
CA MET A 62 -25.31 12.65 -10.23
C MET A 62 -25.07 13.37 -8.89
N THR A 63 -26.07 13.41 -8.00
CA THR A 63 -25.88 13.88 -6.63
C THR A 63 -25.07 12.88 -5.81
N ALA A 64 -25.29 11.57 -6.01
CA ALA A 64 -24.52 10.51 -5.35
C ALA A 64 -23.11 10.36 -5.96
N VAL A 65 -22.97 10.53 -7.28
CA VAL A 65 -21.65 10.61 -7.92
C VAL A 65 -20.84 11.78 -7.36
N ALA A 66 -21.46 12.95 -7.18
CA ALA A 66 -20.80 14.10 -6.57
C ALA A 66 -20.41 13.87 -5.10
N THR A 67 -21.13 13.03 -4.35
CA THR A 67 -20.75 12.64 -2.99
C THR A 67 -19.60 11.64 -2.97
N GLU A 68 -19.53 10.69 -3.92
CA GLU A 68 -18.38 9.80 -4.08
C GLU A 68 -17.10 10.57 -4.45
N TRP A 69 -17.18 11.57 -5.36
CA TRP A 69 -16.07 12.51 -5.58
C TRP A 69 -15.63 13.24 -4.29
N ASN A 70 -16.53 13.44 -3.33
CA ASN A 70 -16.16 14.03 -2.05
C ASN A 70 -15.36 13.08 -1.16
N VAL A 71 -15.54 11.76 -1.31
CA VAL A 71 -14.71 10.73 -0.66
C VAL A 71 -13.30 10.78 -1.23
N TYR A 72 -13.15 10.82 -2.56
CA TYR A 72 -11.83 11.00 -3.19
C TYR A 72 -11.16 12.31 -2.77
N ARG A 73 -11.92 13.42 -2.69
CA ARG A 73 -11.42 14.69 -2.13
C ARG A 73 -10.92 14.57 -0.69
N ALA A 74 -11.56 13.75 0.15
CA ALA A 74 -11.10 13.51 1.52
C ALA A 74 -9.81 12.67 1.53
N ARG A 75 -9.78 11.55 0.79
CA ARG A 75 -8.63 10.62 0.73
C ARG A 75 -7.31 11.28 0.33
N LEU A 76 -7.35 12.31 -0.52
CA LEU A 76 -6.18 13.15 -0.83
C LEU A 76 -5.54 13.75 0.43
N PHE A 77 -6.34 14.20 1.39
CA PHE A 77 -5.86 14.77 2.65
C PHE A 77 -5.56 13.70 3.71
N ASP A 78 -5.99 12.45 3.53
CA ASP A 78 -5.59 11.32 4.37
C ASP A 78 -4.12 10.97 4.06
N ALA A 79 -3.78 10.88 2.78
CA ALA A 79 -2.39 10.71 2.30
C ALA A 79 -1.46 11.83 2.81
N VAL A 80 -1.89 13.09 2.70
CA VAL A 80 -1.14 14.25 3.24
C VAL A 80 -1.05 14.20 4.77
N ALA A 81 -2.10 13.75 5.46
CA ALA A 81 -2.11 13.64 6.92
C ALA A 81 -1.14 12.55 7.42
N LEU A 82 -0.99 11.43 6.71
CA LEU A 82 0.04 10.43 6.98
C LEU A 82 1.46 11.02 6.79
N GLY A 83 1.68 11.79 5.72
CA GLY A 83 2.92 12.56 5.55
C GLY A 83 3.17 13.54 6.70
N ARG A 84 2.15 14.29 7.15
CA ARG A 84 2.22 15.18 8.33
C ARG A 84 2.41 14.40 9.65
N ALA A 85 2.01 13.13 9.70
CA ALA A 85 2.24 12.24 10.83
C ALA A 85 3.66 11.65 10.88
N GLY A 86 4.46 11.82 9.82
CA GLY A 86 5.81 11.24 9.71
C GLY A 86 5.86 9.92 8.94
N ALA A 87 4.76 9.51 8.29
CA ALA A 87 4.66 8.31 7.46
C ALA A 87 4.38 8.67 5.98
N PRO A 88 5.31 9.36 5.28
CA PRO A 88 5.08 9.82 3.91
C PRO A 88 4.94 8.65 2.92
N GLY A 89 5.69 7.55 3.08
CA GLY A 89 5.54 6.35 2.24
C GLY A 89 4.13 5.74 2.31
N ALA A 90 3.58 5.56 3.53
CA ALA A 90 2.18 5.14 3.69
C ALA A 90 1.18 6.12 3.06
N GLY A 91 1.51 7.43 3.06
CA GLY A 91 0.76 8.43 2.31
C GLY A 91 0.80 8.22 0.79
N ALA A 92 1.95 7.89 0.22
CA ALA A 92 2.10 7.55 -1.19
C ALA A 92 1.29 6.30 -1.56
N THR A 93 1.31 5.26 -0.72
CA THR A 93 0.47 4.07 -0.87
C THR A 93 -1.02 4.41 -0.81
N VAL A 94 -1.46 5.33 0.05
CA VAL A 94 -2.86 5.83 0.02
C VAL A 94 -3.17 6.53 -1.30
N ALA A 95 -2.24 7.30 -1.89
CA ALA A 95 -2.43 7.94 -3.19
C ALA A 95 -2.53 6.93 -4.36
N GLN A 96 -1.72 5.88 -4.38
CA GLN A 96 -1.85 4.77 -5.34
C GLN A 96 -3.21 4.06 -5.20
N ASN A 97 -3.64 3.80 -3.96
CA ASN A 97 -4.96 3.26 -3.66
C ASN A 97 -6.13 4.21 -3.98
N ILE A 98 -5.87 5.50 -4.23
CA ILE A 98 -6.87 6.42 -4.79
C ILE A 98 -6.98 6.18 -6.30
N PHE A 99 -5.86 6.10 -7.02
CA PHE A 99 -5.83 5.78 -8.46
C PHE A 99 -6.53 4.44 -8.75
N ALA A 100 -6.07 3.34 -8.14
CA ALA A 100 -6.60 2.00 -8.43
C ALA A 100 -8.13 1.91 -8.20
N ARG A 101 -8.63 2.51 -7.11
CA ARG A 101 -10.08 2.56 -6.84
C ARG A 101 -10.83 3.53 -7.77
N PHE A 102 -10.19 4.61 -8.22
CA PHE A 102 -10.81 5.55 -9.15
C PHE A 102 -10.99 4.89 -10.53
N GLU A 103 -9.95 4.27 -11.09
CA GLU A 103 -10.06 3.52 -12.36
C GLU A 103 -11.06 2.37 -12.28
N GLY A 104 -11.11 1.66 -11.15
CA GLY A 104 -12.11 0.61 -10.90
C GLY A 104 -13.54 1.12 -10.69
N ALA A 105 -13.78 2.43 -10.55
CA ALA A 105 -15.09 3.00 -10.26
C ALA A 105 -15.90 3.27 -11.54
N SER A 106 -16.14 2.22 -12.33
CA SER A 106 -16.75 2.26 -13.65
C SER A 106 -18.30 2.12 -13.68
N GLY A 107 -18.89 2.24 -14.88
CA GLY A 107 -20.32 2.04 -15.20
C GLY A 107 -21.09 3.33 -15.55
N GLU A 108 -22.39 3.21 -15.88
CA GLU A 108 -23.24 4.36 -16.28
C GLU A 108 -23.24 5.50 -15.24
N TYR A 109 -23.02 5.19 -13.97
CA TYR A 109 -22.84 6.16 -12.89
C TYR A 109 -21.59 5.89 -12.05
N GLY A 110 -20.54 5.34 -12.69
CA GLY A 110 -19.20 5.24 -12.15
C GLY A 110 -18.64 6.61 -11.81
N ALA A 111 -17.70 6.68 -10.86
CA ALA A 111 -17.08 7.95 -10.50
C ALA A 111 -16.07 8.40 -11.57
N HIS A 112 -15.47 7.46 -12.30
CA HIS A 112 -14.50 7.73 -13.37
C HIS A 112 -15.18 8.32 -14.61
N GLU A 113 -16.07 7.58 -15.29
CA GLU A 113 -16.66 8.03 -16.57
C GLU A 113 -17.56 9.24 -16.37
N GLN A 114 -18.14 9.40 -15.19
CA GLN A 114 -18.88 10.62 -14.88
C GLN A 114 -17.97 11.83 -14.69
N LEU A 115 -16.71 11.67 -14.28
CA LEU A 115 -15.78 12.80 -14.16
C LEU A 115 -15.35 13.25 -15.56
N GLU A 116 -14.90 12.30 -16.38
CA GLU A 116 -14.52 12.49 -17.79
C GLU A 116 -15.68 13.11 -18.60
N SER A 117 -16.87 12.51 -18.56
CA SER A 117 -18.04 12.99 -19.31
C SER A 117 -18.65 14.29 -18.77
N THR A 118 -18.46 14.61 -17.48
CA THR A 118 -18.85 15.91 -16.91
C THR A 118 -17.86 17.01 -17.30
N SER A 119 -16.56 16.72 -17.26
CA SER A 119 -15.48 17.67 -17.54
C SER A 119 -14.13 16.99 -17.73
N GLU A 120 -13.82 16.59 -18.97
CA GLU A 120 -12.49 16.19 -19.51
C GLU A 120 -11.32 16.92 -18.81
N SER A 121 -11.30 18.25 -18.78
CA SER A 121 -10.21 19.03 -18.16
C SER A 121 -10.14 18.98 -16.61
N ALA A 122 -11.15 18.43 -15.95
CA ALA A 122 -11.17 18.19 -14.50
C ALA A 122 -10.86 16.72 -14.17
N TYR A 123 -11.04 15.82 -15.13
CA TYR A 123 -10.52 14.46 -15.11
C TYR A 123 -9.00 14.49 -15.27
N GLU A 124 -8.49 15.01 -16.40
CA GLU A 124 -7.04 15.16 -16.68
C GLU A 124 -6.29 15.83 -15.50
N GLY A 125 -6.83 16.94 -15.00
CA GLY A 125 -6.23 17.69 -13.89
C GLY A 125 -6.41 17.07 -12.50
N PHE A 126 -7.32 16.09 -12.34
CA PHE A 126 -7.38 15.31 -11.10
C PHE A 126 -6.28 14.25 -11.09
N GLU A 127 -6.08 13.55 -12.20
CA GLU A 127 -5.05 12.51 -12.35
C GLU A 127 -3.63 13.10 -12.29
N GLU A 128 -3.34 14.18 -13.04
CA GLU A 128 -2.03 14.86 -13.02
C GLU A 128 -1.63 15.25 -11.59
N GLU A 129 -2.54 15.86 -10.84
CA GLU A 129 -2.29 16.33 -9.48
C GLU A 129 -2.31 15.18 -8.45
N LEU A 130 -3.07 14.10 -8.66
CA LEU A 130 -3.00 12.90 -7.82
C LEU A 130 -1.64 12.18 -7.96
N GLY A 131 -1.09 12.12 -9.18
CA GLY A 131 0.28 11.64 -9.42
C GLY A 131 1.33 12.53 -8.76
N ALA A 132 1.11 13.85 -8.76
CA ALA A 132 1.93 14.79 -8.01
C ALA A 132 1.83 14.60 -6.48
N VAL A 133 0.68 14.15 -5.93
CA VAL A 133 0.55 13.75 -4.52
C VAL A 133 1.39 12.51 -4.22
N GLN A 134 1.27 11.45 -5.04
CA GLN A 134 2.01 10.19 -4.86
C GLN A 134 3.52 10.44 -4.89
N SER A 135 4.01 11.03 -5.97
CA SER A 135 5.46 11.25 -6.18
C SER A 135 6.07 12.18 -5.13
N SER A 136 5.38 13.26 -4.77
CA SER A 136 5.84 14.15 -3.68
C SER A 136 5.92 13.43 -2.33
N LEU A 137 5.02 12.49 -2.05
CA LEU A 137 5.06 11.70 -0.80
C LEU A 137 6.18 10.65 -0.84
N SER A 138 6.40 9.98 -1.98
CA SER A 138 7.55 9.08 -2.17
C SER A 138 8.89 9.80 -2.00
N GLU A 139 9.01 11.05 -2.48
CA GLU A 139 10.19 11.92 -2.25
C GLU A 139 10.26 12.54 -0.84
N GLY A 140 9.23 12.36 -0.01
CA GLY A 140 9.13 12.97 1.32
C GLY A 140 8.78 14.46 1.36
N ASP A 141 8.44 15.11 0.23
CA ASP A 141 7.91 16.47 0.20
C ASP A 141 6.40 16.51 0.49
N VAL A 142 6.07 16.38 1.77
CA VAL A 142 4.71 16.53 2.31
C VAL A 142 4.09 17.91 1.96
N SER A 143 4.88 18.94 1.63
CA SER A 143 4.35 20.27 1.30
C SER A 143 4.04 20.43 -0.19
N GLY A 144 4.82 19.77 -1.06
CA GLY A 144 4.47 19.51 -2.45
C GLY A 144 3.18 18.71 -2.54
N ALA A 145 3.11 17.60 -1.82
CA ALA A 145 1.92 16.75 -1.74
C ALA A 145 0.67 17.50 -1.27
N ALA A 146 0.78 18.33 -0.21
CA ALA A 146 -0.35 19.14 0.25
C ALA A 146 -0.85 20.13 -0.82
N SER A 147 0.07 20.71 -1.60
CA SER A 147 -0.27 21.64 -2.68
C SER A 147 -0.99 20.94 -3.85
N ALA A 148 -0.52 19.75 -4.22
CA ALA A 148 -1.13 18.90 -5.25
C ALA A 148 -2.51 18.38 -4.80
N ALA A 149 -2.66 17.99 -3.53
CA ALA A 149 -3.94 17.56 -2.96
C ALA A 149 -5.02 18.67 -3.00
N ASP A 150 -4.66 19.92 -2.70
CA ASP A 150 -5.58 21.07 -2.85
C ASP A 150 -5.94 21.32 -4.35
N ALA A 151 -5.04 21.06 -5.29
CA ALA A 151 -5.28 21.20 -6.73
C ALA A 151 -6.18 20.08 -7.29
N ALA A 152 -5.86 18.81 -7.03
CA ALA A 152 -6.70 17.64 -7.34
C ALA A 152 -8.12 17.80 -6.75
N SER A 153 -8.22 18.25 -5.49
CA SER A 153 -9.51 18.53 -4.83
C SER A 153 -10.29 19.66 -5.51
N SER A 154 -9.61 20.66 -6.07
CA SER A 154 -10.24 21.77 -6.81
C SER A 154 -10.81 21.33 -8.18
N ASN A 155 -10.15 20.35 -8.83
CA ASN A 155 -10.66 19.75 -10.06
C ASN A 155 -11.93 18.93 -9.79
N LEU A 156 -11.93 18.06 -8.77
CA LEU A 156 -13.14 17.35 -8.33
C LEU A 156 -14.27 18.31 -7.89
N GLN A 157 -13.95 19.41 -7.20
CA GLN A 157 -14.94 20.44 -6.85
C GLN A 157 -15.59 21.05 -8.09
N THR A 158 -14.84 21.26 -9.17
CA THR A 158 -15.35 21.80 -10.44
C THR A 158 -16.37 20.85 -11.07
N ALA A 159 -16.09 19.54 -11.05
CA ALA A 159 -17.04 18.52 -11.50
C ALA A 159 -18.29 18.44 -10.60
N GLN A 160 -18.14 18.49 -9.27
CA GLN A 160 -19.27 18.55 -8.33
C GLN A 160 -20.21 19.74 -8.62
N GLN A 161 -19.67 20.91 -8.97
CA GLN A 161 -20.48 22.09 -9.35
C GLN A 161 -21.28 21.87 -10.64
N ALA A 162 -20.73 21.13 -11.61
CA ALA A 162 -21.40 20.82 -12.87
C ALA A 162 -22.46 19.70 -12.70
N ALA A 163 -22.17 18.69 -11.88
CA ALA A 163 -23.04 17.53 -11.64
C ALA A 163 -24.24 17.82 -10.71
N ALA A 164 -23.98 18.47 -9.56
CA ALA A 164 -24.98 18.64 -8.50
C ALA A 164 -25.36 20.12 -8.23
N GLY A 165 -24.62 21.07 -8.81
CA GLY A 165 -24.87 22.50 -8.66
C GLY A 165 -24.29 23.12 -7.38
N GLN A 166 -24.11 24.44 -7.39
CA GLN A 166 -23.33 25.16 -6.37
C GLN A 166 -23.83 24.96 -4.93
N GLN A 167 -25.14 24.82 -4.70
CA GLN A 167 -25.65 24.62 -3.33
C GLN A 167 -25.25 23.24 -2.77
N ALA A 168 -25.25 22.20 -3.60
CA ALA A 168 -24.74 20.89 -3.22
C ALA A 168 -23.23 20.93 -3.00
N THR A 169 -22.45 21.57 -3.89
CA THR A 169 -20.99 21.71 -3.69
C THR A 169 -20.65 22.40 -2.37
N ARG A 170 -21.35 23.48 -1.98
CA ARG A 170 -21.13 24.18 -0.70
C ARG A 170 -21.38 23.26 0.51
N VAL A 171 -22.34 22.34 0.41
CA VAL A 171 -22.58 21.30 1.44
C VAL A 171 -21.42 20.31 1.49
N LEU A 172 -20.95 19.84 0.34
CA LEU A 172 -19.84 18.89 0.21
C LEU A 172 -18.49 19.48 0.66
N ASP A 173 -18.23 20.75 0.37
CA ASP A 173 -17.04 21.49 0.83
C ASP A 173 -16.98 21.59 2.36
N LEU A 174 -18.11 21.89 3.01
CA LEU A 174 -18.17 21.94 4.48
C LEU A 174 -17.93 20.56 5.10
N LEU A 175 -18.51 19.51 4.51
CA LEU A 175 -18.31 18.13 4.93
C LEU A 175 -16.86 17.67 4.75
N LEU A 176 -16.21 18.06 3.64
CA LEU A 176 -14.78 17.81 3.41
C LEU A 176 -13.89 18.47 4.47
N LEU A 177 -14.22 19.68 4.92
CA LEU A 177 -13.50 20.34 6.02
C LEU A 177 -13.70 19.60 7.36
N GLY A 178 -14.87 18.97 7.57
CA GLY A 178 -15.12 18.07 8.71
C GLY A 178 -14.28 16.78 8.64
N SER A 179 -14.14 16.18 7.45
CA SER A 179 -13.22 15.06 7.22
C SER A 179 -11.77 15.47 7.47
N ARG A 180 -11.27 16.55 6.85
CA ARG A 180 -9.90 17.08 7.09
C ARG A 180 -9.60 17.30 8.59
N ALA A 181 -10.58 17.77 9.36
CA ALA A 181 -10.44 17.92 10.82
C ALA A 181 -10.33 16.57 11.57
N SER A 182 -10.95 15.50 11.06
CA SER A 182 -10.85 14.14 11.61
C SER A 182 -9.43 13.57 11.48
N ASN A 183 -8.71 13.90 10.41
CA ASN A 183 -7.35 13.42 10.15
C ASN A 183 -6.33 13.88 11.23
N ALA A 184 -6.63 14.94 11.99
CA ALA A 184 -5.82 15.32 13.13
C ALA A 184 -5.84 14.28 14.27
N ALA A 185 -6.93 13.51 14.41
CA ALA A 185 -7.01 12.39 15.33
C ALA A 185 -6.17 11.18 14.87
N MET A 186 -6.09 10.94 13.56
CA MET A 186 -5.17 9.94 12.99
C MET A 186 -3.72 10.33 13.29
N ALA A 187 -3.31 11.57 12.99
CA ALA A 187 -1.97 12.06 13.28
C ALA A 187 -1.60 12.02 14.78
N ALA A 188 -2.54 12.35 15.67
CA ALA A 188 -2.33 12.25 17.12
C ALA A 188 -2.29 10.80 17.64
N THR A 189 -3.00 9.86 17.00
CA THR A 189 -2.90 8.42 17.28
C THR A 189 -1.50 7.90 16.92
N LEU A 190 -0.97 8.35 15.78
CA LEU A 190 0.42 8.11 15.35
C LEU A 190 1.47 8.94 16.13
N GLY A 191 1.10 9.54 17.27
CA GLY A 191 2.00 10.32 18.13
C GLY A 191 2.42 11.70 17.60
N SER A 192 2.06 12.07 16.36
CA SER A 192 2.42 13.35 15.75
C SER A 192 1.45 14.47 16.15
N PHE A 193 1.67 15.03 17.34
CA PHE A 193 0.96 16.22 17.80
C PHE A 193 1.29 17.47 16.96
N GLU A 194 2.49 17.57 16.38
CA GLU A 194 2.83 18.64 15.44
C GLU A 194 2.03 18.51 14.14
N GLY A 195 1.91 17.29 13.60
CA GLY A 195 1.04 16.99 12.46
C GLY A 195 -0.44 17.29 12.74
N ALA A 196 -0.96 16.85 13.89
CA ALA A 196 -2.33 17.15 14.30
C ALA A 196 -2.63 18.65 14.43
N ALA A 197 -1.66 19.43 14.92
CA ALA A 197 -1.79 20.89 14.99
C ALA A 197 -1.75 21.55 13.61
N ALA A 198 -0.87 21.08 12.71
CA ALA A 198 -0.77 21.56 11.33
C ALA A 198 -2.05 21.29 10.52
N ILE A 199 -2.60 20.08 10.61
CA ILE A 199 -3.86 19.70 9.94
C ILE A 199 -5.00 20.63 10.38
N ALA A 200 -5.09 20.99 11.66
CA ALA A 200 -6.08 21.93 12.17
C ALA A 200 -5.88 23.38 11.69
N GLU A 201 -4.63 23.86 11.60
CA GLU A 201 -4.31 25.20 11.07
C GLU A 201 -4.58 25.32 9.56
N GLU A 202 -4.24 24.27 8.80
CA GLU A 202 -4.54 24.17 7.36
C GLU A 202 -6.05 24.10 7.11
N THR A 203 -6.78 23.29 7.89
CA THR A 203 -8.25 23.18 7.79
C THR A 203 -8.95 24.48 8.19
N MET A 204 -8.44 25.19 9.21
CA MET A 204 -8.94 26.54 9.55
C MET A 204 -8.72 27.52 8.40
N THR A 205 -7.53 27.52 7.80
CA THR A 205 -7.21 28.40 6.66
C THR A 205 -8.13 28.12 5.47
N ALA A 206 -8.33 26.84 5.13
CA ALA A 206 -9.24 26.42 4.07
C ALA A 206 -10.71 26.78 4.37
N PHE A 207 -11.13 26.77 5.64
CA PHE A 207 -12.44 27.25 6.06
C PHE A 207 -12.57 28.77 5.92
N GLU A 208 -11.61 29.56 6.41
CA GLU A 208 -11.63 31.04 6.35
C GLU A 208 -11.61 31.58 4.91
N ASP A 209 -10.85 30.96 4.00
CA ASP A 209 -10.80 31.34 2.58
C ASP A 209 -11.99 30.75 1.77
N GLY A 210 -12.72 29.79 2.33
CA GLY A 210 -13.81 29.06 1.68
C GLY A 210 -15.11 29.85 1.52
N LEU A 211 -15.83 29.62 0.41
CA LEU A 211 -17.14 30.24 0.15
C LEU A 211 -18.20 29.88 1.21
N VAL A 212 -18.02 28.76 1.92
CA VAL A 212 -18.92 28.26 2.96
C VAL A 212 -18.89 29.11 4.24
N TYR A 213 -17.78 29.82 4.52
CA TYR A 213 -17.51 30.53 5.79
C TYR A 213 -18.66 31.45 6.23
N SER A 214 -19.03 32.41 5.38
CA SER A 214 -20.12 33.35 5.68
C SER A 214 -21.51 32.75 5.45
N MET A 215 -21.62 31.68 4.66
CA MET A 215 -22.90 31.03 4.38
C MET A 215 -23.37 30.18 5.56
N ILE A 216 -22.47 29.49 6.25
CA ILE A 216 -22.81 28.79 7.49
C ILE A 216 -23.06 29.79 8.64
N GLU A 217 -22.34 30.91 8.74
CA GLU A 217 -22.66 31.98 9.72
C GLU A 217 -24.09 32.51 9.54
N ASP A 218 -24.52 32.76 8.29
CA ASP A 218 -25.88 33.23 7.97
C ASP A 218 -26.97 32.14 8.12
N ALA A 219 -26.63 30.86 7.92
CA ALA A 219 -27.58 29.74 7.98
C ALA A 219 -27.75 29.15 9.40
N ASP A 220 -26.64 28.87 10.09
CA ASP A 220 -26.57 28.36 11.46
C ASP A 220 -25.28 28.87 12.16
N ALA A 221 -25.41 30.02 12.82
CA ALA A 221 -24.31 30.63 13.57
C ALA A 221 -23.82 29.78 14.75
N ASP A 222 -24.64 28.91 15.33
CA ASP A 222 -24.22 28.03 16.43
C ASP A 222 -23.29 26.93 15.87
N ALA A 223 -23.59 26.38 14.67
CA ALA A 223 -22.71 25.44 13.96
C ALA A 223 -21.41 26.10 13.46
N TYR A 224 -21.47 27.34 12.95
CA TYR A 224 -20.29 28.16 12.62
C TYR A 224 -19.35 28.31 13.84
N GLU A 225 -19.87 28.80 14.98
CA GLU A 225 -19.06 29.04 16.18
C GLU A 225 -18.50 27.73 16.76
N ALA A 226 -19.25 26.63 16.65
CA ALA A 226 -18.80 25.30 17.07
C ALA A 226 -17.62 24.78 16.23
N PHE A 227 -17.67 24.95 14.90
CA PHE A 227 -16.61 24.50 13.98
C PHE A 227 -15.31 25.26 14.21
N GLU A 228 -15.35 26.60 14.26
CA GLU A 228 -14.18 27.46 14.53
C GLU A 228 -13.56 27.14 15.91
N SER A 229 -14.42 26.93 16.93
CA SER A 229 -13.97 26.57 18.27
C SER A 229 -13.37 25.17 18.34
N ALA A 230 -13.88 24.20 17.58
CA ALA A 230 -13.39 22.83 17.58
C ALA A 230 -12.00 22.72 16.92
N LEU A 231 -11.80 23.36 15.75
CA LEU A 231 -10.48 23.45 15.12
C LEU A 231 -9.44 24.11 16.04
N SER A 232 -9.81 25.23 16.68
CA SER A 232 -8.98 25.88 17.70
C SER A 232 -8.71 24.97 18.91
N GLY A 233 -9.66 24.10 19.23
CA GLY A 233 -9.56 23.07 20.25
C GLY A 233 -8.55 21.98 19.92
N ILE A 234 -8.51 21.50 18.67
CA ILE A 234 -7.53 20.52 18.18
C ILE A 234 -6.11 21.03 18.38
N SER A 235 -5.78 22.23 17.84
CA SER A 235 -4.44 22.82 18.01
C SER A 235 -4.09 23.05 19.49
N SER A 236 -5.10 23.34 20.33
CA SER A 236 -4.91 23.49 21.78
C SER A 236 -4.62 22.16 22.48
N ALA A 237 -5.31 21.07 22.12
CA ALA A 237 -5.10 19.75 22.69
C ALA A 237 -3.77 19.15 22.23
N ALA A 238 -3.45 19.26 20.94
CA ALA A 238 -2.17 18.86 20.36
C ALA A 238 -0.99 19.60 21.02
N GLY A 239 -1.10 20.92 21.23
CA GLY A 239 -0.10 21.70 21.97
C GLY A 239 0.04 21.38 23.46
N ASN A 240 -0.79 20.48 24.00
CA ASN A 240 -0.67 19.90 25.35
C ASN A 240 -0.38 18.38 25.32
N GLU A 241 -0.10 17.80 24.15
CA GLU A 241 0.14 16.35 23.94
C GLU A 241 -1.06 15.48 24.42
N ASP A 242 -2.29 16.01 24.29
CA ASP A 242 -3.53 15.35 24.69
C ASP A 242 -4.24 14.72 23.49
N ALA A 243 -3.86 13.49 23.14
CA ALA A 243 -4.47 12.76 22.03
C ALA A 243 -5.99 12.57 22.22
N SER A 244 -6.44 12.33 23.45
CA SER A 244 -7.87 12.17 23.75
C SER A 244 -8.66 13.47 23.51
N GLY A 245 -8.08 14.62 23.88
CA GLY A 245 -8.62 15.94 23.59
C GLY A 245 -8.60 16.26 22.09
N VAL A 246 -7.56 15.86 21.36
CA VAL A 246 -7.53 15.99 19.89
C VAL A 246 -8.70 15.22 19.27
N THR A 247 -8.90 13.95 19.65
CA THR A 247 -10.01 13.13 19.11
C THR A 247 -11.39 13.69 19.51
N GLU A 248 -11.57 14.22 20.72
CA GLU A 248 -12.82 14.87 21.15
C GLU A 248 -13.13 16.12 20.30
N GLN A 249 -12.12 16.96 20.03
CA GLN A 249 -12.31 18.18 19.25
C GLN A 249 -12.45 17.90 17.74
N ALA A 250 -11.77 16.89 17.21
CA ALA A 250 -11.93 16.42 15.83
C ALA A 250 -13.37 15.94 15.56
N ARG A 251 -13.95 15.14 16.46
CA ARG A 251 -15.38 14.77 16.41
C ARG A 251 -16.30 15.99 16.46
N ALA A 252 -16.04 16.93 17.38
CA ALA A 252 -16.85 18.13 17.51
C ALA A 252 -16.81 19.02 16.25
N ALA A 253 -15.69 19.04 15.52
CA ALA A 253 -15.59 19.70 14.22
C ALA A 253 -16.43 18.98 13.15
N LEU A 254 -16.35 17.65 13.04
CA LEU A 254 -17.18 16.88 12.11
C LEU A 254 -18.69 17.05 12.40
N ASP A 255 -19.11 16.95 13.66
CA ASP A 255 -20.51 17.16 14.10
C ASP A 255 -21.04 18.56 13.73
N ALA A 256 -20.20 19.60 13.89
CA ALA A 256 -20.53 20.97 13.53
C ALA A 256 -20.64 21.14 12.00
N ALA A 257 -19.73 20.54 11.24
CA ALA A 257 -19.77 20.53 9.77
C ALA A 257 -21.04 19.81 9.25
N VAL A 258 -21.39 18.65 9.80
CA VAL A 258 -22.63 17.93 9.48
C VAL A 258 -23.86 18.76 9.85
N THR A 259 -23.88 19.40 11.02
CA THR A 259 -24.99 20.27 11.43
C THR A 259 -25.19 21.44 10.46
N GLY A 260 -24.10 22.11 10.07
CA GLY A 260 -24.12 23.18 9.07
C GLY A 260 -24.54 22.71 7.68
N ALA A 261 -24.12 21.51 7.26
CA ALA A 261 -24.49 20.90 5.99
C ALA A 261 -26.02 20.77 5.83
N TYR A 262 -26.72 20.29 6.87
CA TYR A 262 -28.19 20.25 6.89
C TYR A 262 -28.86 21.63 7.01
N ALA A 263 -28.14 22.67 7.47
CA ALA A 263 -28.68 24.03 7.53
C ALA A 263 -28.54 24.79 6.19
N LEU A 264 -27.53 24.45 5.38
CA LEU A 264 -27.22 25.10 4.10
C LEU A 264 -28.16 24.71 2.94
N ILE A 265 -28.91 23.61 3.06
CA ILE A 265 -29.76 23.09 1.98
C ILE A 265 -31.14 22.63 2.48
N SER A 266 -32.19 22.88 1.68
CA SER A 266 -33.56 22.46 2.00
C SER A 266 -33.88 21.03 1.54
N GLU A 267 -33.18 20.54 0.52
CA GLU A 267 -33.25 19.15 0.06
C GLU A 267 -32.32 18.31 0.94
N GLU A 268 -32.84 17.85 2.09
CA GLU A 268 -32.05 17.13 3.11
C GLU A 268 -31.38 15.86 2.56
N SER A 269 -31.87 15.25 1.46
CA SER A 269 -31.25 14.09 0.80
C SER A 269 -29.83 14.37 0.31
N VAL A 270 -29.51 15.61 -0.08
CA VAL A 270 -28.15 16.01 -0.47
C VAL A 270 -27.22 16.03 0.73
N ALA A 271 -27.68 16.58 1.86
CA ALA A 271 -26.92 16.56 3.12
C ALA A 271 -26.81 15.14 3.69
N GLY A 272 -27.82 14.28 3.47
CA GLY A 272 -27.80 12.86 3.82
C GLY A 272 -26.75 12.07 3.06
N ALA A 273 -26.78 12.11 1.72
CA ALA A 273 -25.75 11.44 0.91
C ALA A 273 -24.34 12.00 1.17
N GLY A 274 -24.22 13.33 1.39
CA GLY A 274 -22.98 13.93 1.87
C GLY A 274 -22.50 13.38 3.22
N HIS A 275 -23.40 13.21 4.20
CA HIS A 275 -23.04 12.64 5.50
C HIS A 275 -22.57 11.18 5.37
N LEU A 276 -23.20 10.38 4.51
CA LEU A 276 -22.72 9.03 4.18
C LEU A 276 -21.32 9.07 3.53
N SER A 277 -21.03 10.02 2.64
CA SER A 277 -19.65 10.18 2.10
C SER A 277 -18.61 10.49 3.17
N THR A 278 -18.96 11.22 4.24
CA THR A 278 -18.03 11.42 5.37
C THR A 278 -17.86 10.16 6.22
N MET A 279 -18.89 9.30 6.34
CA MET A 279 -18.76 7.99 7.00
C MET A 279 -17.86 7.05 6.19
N GLN A 280 -17.96 7.10 4.86
CA GLN A 280 -17.09 6.37 3.94
C GLN A 280 -15.65 6.84 4.01
N ALA A 281 -15.41 8.16 4.01
CA ALA A 281 -14.09 8.74 4.22
C ALA A 281 -13.48 8.23 5.54
N ARG A 282 -14.22 8.33 6.65
CA ARG A 282 -13.81 7.76 7.95
C ARG A 282 -13.55 6.23 7.92
N GLY A 283 -14.11 5.50 6.96
CA GLY A 283 -13.77 4.11 6.67
C GLY A 283 -12.37 3.95 6.06
N TRP A 284 -11.99 4.87 5.17
CA TRP A 284 -10.64 4.98 4.61
C TRP A 284 -9.62 5.55 5.61
N ASP A 285 -9.99 6.51 6.48
CA ASP A 285 -9.14 6.93 7.62
C ASP A 285 -8.70 5.71 8.46
N ALA A 286 -9.63 4.77 8.69
CA ALA A 286 -9.36 3.55 9.45
C ALA A 286 -8.41 2.60 8.71
N ALA A 287 -8.55 2.44 7.38
CA ALA A 287 -7.61 1.66 6.57
C ALA A 287 -6.21 2.29 6.60
N ALA A 288 -6.12 3.59 6.32
CA ALA A 288 -4.90 4.37 6.33
C ALA A 288 -4.18 4.27 7.69
N LEU A 289 -4.91 4.44 8.79
CA LEU A 289 -4.38 4.28 10.15
C LEU A 289 -3.90 2.86 10.41
N ALA A 290 -4.68 1.83 10.03
CA ALA A 290 -4.31 0.42 10.20
C ALA A 290 -3.00 0.07 9.48
N SER A 291 -2.79 0.58 8.26
CA SER A 291 -1.54 0.40 7.49
C SER A 291 -0.35 1.23 8.01
N ALA A 292 -0.58 2.33 8.72
CA ALA A 292 0.45 3.32 9.04
C ALA A 292 1.30 3.01 10.28
N GLY A 293 1.24 1.80 10.83
CA GLY A 293 1.97 1.43 12.06
C GLY A 293 3.17 0.47 11.86
N GLY A 294 3.53 0.10 10.63
CA GLY A 294 4.60 -0.85 10.38
C GLY A 294 4.10 -2.28 10.16
N PRO A 295 4.95 -3.32 10.33
CA PRO A 295 4.82 -4.54 9.54
C PRO A 295 3.73 -5.55 10.01
N GLY A 296 3.00 -5.20 11.08
CA GLY A 296 1.82 -5.95 11.53
C GLY A 296 2.08 -7.38 12.02
N GLN A 297 1.01 -8.12 12.35
CA GLN A 297 1.12 -9.53 12.77
C GLN A 297 1.54 -10.46 11.60
N ALA A 298 1.21 -10.08 10.37
CA ALA A 298 1.66 -10.72 9.13
C ALA A 298 3.18 -10.99 9.14
N TYR A 299 3.97 -9.98 9.50
CA TYR A 299 5.41 -10.11 9.60
C TYR A 299 5.90 -11.05 10.72
N ALA A 300 5.18 -11.14 11.84
CA ALA A 300 5.51 -12.11 12.89
C ALA A 300 5.16 -13.56 12.46
N HIS A 301 4.20 -13.76 11.56
CA HIS A 301 4.02 -15.04 10.87
C HIS A 301 5.22 -15.36 9.98
N THR A 302 5.71 -14.41 9.18
CA THR A 302 6.85 -14.65 8.26
C THR A 302 8.19 -14.85 8.99
N VAL A 303 8.44 -14.18 10.12
CA VAL A 303 9.54 -14.52 11.07
C VAL A 303 9.48 -15.99 11.48
N THR A 304 8.28 -16.52 11.77
CA THR A 304 8.10 -17.93 12.13
C THR A 304 8.45 -18.85 10.97
N LEU A 305 7.98 -18.54 9.75
CA LEU A 305 8.28 -19.32 8.54
C LEU A 305 9.78 -19.31 8.20
N ASN A 306 10.44 -18.15 8.28
CA ASN A 306 11.86 -18.01 7.98
C ASN A 306 12.74 -18.83 8.92
N SER A 307 12.36 -18.89 10.21
CA SER A 307 13.04 -19.74 11.20
C SER A 307 13.02 -21.23 10.84
N TYR A 308 12.00 -21.69 10.12
CA TYR A 308 11.96 -23.07 9.62
C TYR A 308 12.97 -23.30 8.49
N ARG A 309 13.22 -22.33 7.61
CA ARG A 309 14.25 -22.45 6.55
C ARG A 309 15.62 -22.75 7.18
N ALA A 310 16.02 -21.96 8.18
CA ALA A 310 17.25 -22.17 8.93
C ALA A 310 17.27 -23.54 9.63
N ARG A 311 16.21 -23.88 10.38
CA ARG A 311 16.09 -25.14 11.14
C ARG A 311 16.04 -26.41 10.27
N VAL A 312 15.56 -26.30 9.04
CA VAL A 312 15.53 -27.40 8.07
C VAL A 312 16.90 -27.56 7.40
N ALA A 313 17.59 -26.47 7.10
CA ALA A 313 18.98 -26.51 6.65
C ALA A 313 19.93 -27.07 7.75
N ASP A 314 19.60 -26.89 9.03
CA ASP A 314 20.24 -27.52 10.19
C ASP A 314 20.11 -29.06 10.16
N ALA A 315 18.94 -29.58 9.77
CA ALA A 315 18.67 -31.01 9.70
C ALA A 315 19.53 -31.71 8.63
N ASP A 316 19.78 -31.07 7.48
CA ASP A 316 20.67 -31.59 6.45
C ASP A 316 22.11 -31.78 6.97
N TRP A 317 22.74 -30.72 7.49
CA TRP A 317 24.14 -30.85 7.90
C TRP A 317 24.33 -31.76 9.12
N LEU A 318 23.31 -31.92 9.97
CA LEU A 318 23.27 -32.97 10.99
C LEU A 318 23.24 -34.39 10.37
N ALA A 319 22.41 -34.63 9.35
CA ALA A 319 22.39 -35.89 8.63
C ALA A 319 23.74 -36.18 7.93
N ALA A 320 24.35 -35.15 7.32
CA ALA A 320 25.68 -35.24 6.70
C ALA A 320 26.83 -35.54 7.69
N ASN A 321 26.65 -35.25 8.98
CA ASN A 321 27.64 -35.50 10.05
C ASN A 321 27.33 -36.74 10.92
N ASP A 322 26.73 -37.79 10.32
CA ASP A 322 26.39 -39.07 10.97
C ASP A 322 25.37 -38.93 12.14
N ALA A 323 24.65 -37.80 12.26
CA ALA A 323 23.72 -37.50 13.36
C ALA A 323 22.22 -37.63 12.96
N ALA A 324 21.89 -38.64 12.16
CA ALA A 324 20.54 -38.84 11.61
C ALA A 324 19.40 -38.86 12.65
N ASP A 325 19.62 -39.43 13.85
CA ASP A 325 18.62 -39.39 14.93
C ASP A 325 18.28 -37.93 15.35
N ALA A 326 19.28 -37.04 15.38
CA ALA A 326 19.11 -35.63 15.73
C ALA A 326 18.52 -34.81 14.57
N ALA A 327 18.92 -35.12 13.33
CA ALA A 327 18.31 -34.55 12.12
C ALA A 327 16.81 -34.86 12.06
N SER A 328 16.40 -36.11 12.32
CA SER A 328 14.98 -36.48 12.42
C SER A 328 14.26 -35.67 13.51
N THR A 329 14.86 -35.51 14.69
CA THR A 329 14.28 -34.69 15.77
C THR A 329 14.16 -33.20 15.39
N ALA A 330 15.08 -32.64 14.59
CA ALA A 330 14.97 -31.26 14.10
C ALA A 330 13.72 -31.09 13.21
N VAL A 331 13.49 -32.00 12.26
CA VAL A 331 12.32 -32.01 11.39
C VAL A 331 11.02 -32.26 12.17
N GLU A 332 11.01 -33.23 13.10
CA GLU A 332 9.87 -33.48 14.00
C GLU A 332 9.50 -32.24 14.83
N ASN A 333 10.48 -31.46 15.28
CA ASN A 333 10.28 -30.22 16.03
C ASN A 333 9.79 -29.05 15.16
N VAL A 334 10.11 -29.01 13.86
CA VAL A 334 9.53 -28.03 12.92
C VAL A 334 8.05 -28.35 12.75
N PHE A 335 7.73 -29.60 12.38
CA PHE A 335 6.36 -30.07 12.19
C PHE A 335 5.50 -29.85 13.45
N ALA A 336 6.00 -30.24 14.63
CA ALA A 336 5.26 -30.11 15.89
C ALA A 336 5.09 -28.67 16.40
N HIS A 337 5.95 -27.73 15.97
CA HIS A 337 5.78 -26.31 16.27
C HIS A 337 4.79 -25.67 15.29
N PHE A 338 4.90 -25.99 14.00
CA PHE A 338 4.02 -25.46 12.95
C PHE A 338 2.54 -25.75 13.23
N GLU A 339 2.18 -27.00 13.55
CA GLU A 339 0.81 -27.43 13.93
C GLU A 339 0.17 -26.67 15.12
N GLY A 340 0.94 -25.85 15.84
CA GLY A 340 0.44 -25.00 16.93
C GLY A 340 0.78 -23.51 16.78
N ALA A 341 1.40 -23.10 15.67
CA ALA A 341 1.83 -21.73 15.42
C ALA A 341 0.73 -20.94 14.70
N ASN A 342 0.59 -19.65 15.01
CA ASN A 342 -0.34 -18.76 14.30
C ASN A 342 -0.03 -18.66 12.80
N ALA A 343 1.22 -18.95 12.41
CA ALA A 343 1.66 -19.00 11.01
C ALA A 343 1.11 -20.21 10.22
N HIS A 344 0.47 -21.19 10.87
CA HIS A 344 -0.18 -22.33 10.18
C HIS A 344 -1.39 -21.84 9.39
N ASP A 345 -2.43 -21.39 10.10
CA ASP A 345 -3.69 -20.91 9.51
C ASP A 345 -3.40 -19.77 8.50
N ALA A 346 -2.46 -18.87 8.83
CA ALA A 346 -2.04 -17.78 7.96
C ALA A 346 -1.42 -18.26 6.64
N LEU A 347 -0.55 -19.28 6.66
CA LEU A 347 0.04 -19.83 5.44
C LEU A 347 -0.99 -20.61 4.61
N GLU A 348 -1.86 -21.41 5.24
CA GLU A 348 -2.93 -22.15 4.54
C GLU A 348 -3.92 -21.18 3.83
N GLU A 349 -4.20 -20.02 4.43
CA GLU A 349 -5.09 -19.01 3.87
C GLU A 349 -4.42 -18.12 2.80
N ALA A 350 -3.14 -17.76 2.98
CA ALA A 350 -2.41 -16.94 2.02
C ALA A 350 -1.98 -17.71 0.76
N ASP A 351 -1.41 -18.92 0.92
CA ASP A 351 -1.07 -19.82 -0.19
C ASP A 351 -1.21 -21.29 0.21
N GLY A 352 -2.37 -21.86 -0.13
CA GLY A 352 -2.68 -23.27 0.10
C GLY A 352 -1.84 -24.27 -0.72
N GLU A 353 -1.24 -23.86 -1.85
CA GLU A 353 -0.35 -24.75 -2.61
C GLU A 353 1.04 -24.80 -1.96
N ALA A 354 1.57 -23.65 -1.54
CA ALA A 354 2.80 -23.56 -0.74
C ALA A 354 2.67 -24.29 0.60
N TYR A 355 1.53 -24.16 1.29
CA TYR A 355 1.20 -24.92 2.49
C TYR A 355 1.26 -26.45 2.27
N GLU A 356 0.52 -27.00 1.30
CA GLU A 356 0.50 -28.45 1.04
C GLU A 356 1.90 -28.96 0.62
N ALA A 357 2.66 -28.18 -0.14
CA ALA A 357 3.99 -28.53 -0.60
C ALA A 357 5.05 -28.44 0.51
N PHE A 358 4.94 -27.49 1.44
CA PHE A 358 5.77 -27.38 2.64
C PHE A 358 5.59 -28.61 3.55
N GLU A 359 4.35 -28.98 3.89
CA GLU A 359 4.09 -30.18 4.71
C GLU A 359 4.59 -31.45 4.01
N GLY A 360 4.33 -31.60 2.71
CA GLY A 360 4.83 -32.72 1.91
C GLY A 360 6.36 -32.80 1.88
N GLY A 361 7.03 -31.65 1.78
CA GLY A 361 8.49 -31.54 1.86
C GLY A 361 9.05 -32.02 3.20
N LEU A 362 8.39 -31.70 4.32
CA LEU A 362 8.79 -32.20 5.65
C LEU A 362 8.60 -33.73 5.78
N GLU A 363 7.51 -34.29 5.23
CA GLU A 363 7.29 -35.75 5.20
C GLU A 363 8.37 -36.48 4.37
N ASP A 364 8.72 -35.93 3.20
CA ASP A 364 9.76 -36.49 2.32
C ASP A 364 11.17 -36.33 2.92
N LEU A 365 11.46 -35.20 3.59
CA LEU A 365 12.72 -34.96 4.30
C LEU A 365 12.92 -35.96 5.44
N SER A 366 11.92 -36.13 6.30
CA SER A 366 11.92 -37.12 7.38
C SER A 366 12.16 -38.53 6.83
N SER A 367 11.45 -38.88 5.75
CA SER A 367 11.61 -40.14 5.03
C SER A 367 13.02 -40.31 4.43
N ALA A 368 13.64 -39.25 3.90
CA ALA A 368 14.97 -39.28 3.32
C ALA A 368 16.06 -39.49 4.40
N ILE A 369 15.93 -38.82 5.55
CA ILE A 369 16.81 -38.97 6.72
C ILE A 369 16.74 -40.40 7.26
N GLU A 370 15.54 -40.95 7.51
CA GLU A 370 15.36 -42.34 8.00
C GLU A 370 16.04 -43.38 7.09
N ASN A 371 16.03 -43.13 5.77
CA ASN A 371 16.60 -44.03 4.77
C ASN A 371 18.08 -43.76 4.46
N GLY A 372 18.66 -42.68 4.99
CA GLY A 372 20.03 -42.24 4.68
C GLY A 372 20.22 -41.89 3.21
N ASN A 373 19.23 -41.23 2.61
CA ASN A 373 19.16 -40.93 1.18
C ASN A 373 19.56 -39.47 0.89
N GLY A 374 20.87 -39.18 0.83
CA GLY A 374 21.42 -37.82 0.62
C GLY A 374 20.73 -37.05 -0.51
N ASP A 375 20.72 -37.58 -1.74
CA ASP A 375 20.07 -36.95 -2.91
C ASP A 375 18.56 -36.61 -2.69
N GLY A 376 17.89 -37.23 -1.72
CA GLY A 376 16.50 -36.90 -1.34
C GLY A 376 16.36 -36.05 -0.08
N ILE A 377 17.42 -35.87 0.70
CA ILE A 377 17.49 -34.83 1.74
C ILE A 377 17.63 -33.49 1.03
N ASP A 378 18.62 -33.36 0.14
CA ASP A 378 18.87 -32.16 -0.69
C ASP A 378 17.57 -31.66 -1.35
N SER A 379 16.89 -32.55 -2.09
CA SER A 379 15.64 -32.23 -2.82
C SER A 379 14.45 -31.90 -1.92
N ALA A 380 14.40 -32.43 -0.70
CA ALA A 380 13.31 -32.15 0.23
C ALA A 380 13.54 -30.86 1.02
N VAL A 381 14.81 -30.53 1.34
CA VAL A 381 15.19 -29.20 1.86
C VAL A 381 14.88 -28.11 0.84
N GLU A 382 15.27 -28.29 -0.42
CA GLU A 382 14.92 -27.38 -1.53
C GLU A 382 13.40 -27.19 -1.64
N THR A 383 12.61 -28.28 -1.60
CA THR A 383 11.14 -28.20 -1.62
C THR A 383 10.57 -27.41 -0.43
N VAL A 384 11.06 -27.66 0.79
CA VAL A 384 10.59 -26.94 1.97
C VAL A 384 10.93 -25.46 1.90
N ASP A 385 12.16 -25.13 1.52
CA ASP A 385 12.66 -23.77 1.46
C ASP A 385 11.94 -22.91 0.42
N THR A 386 11.79 -23.39 -0.83
CA THR A 386 11.06 -22.66 -1.88
C THR A 386 9.62 -22.32 -1.47
N ASN A 387 8.90 -23.26 -0.86
CA ASN A 387 7.50 -23.02 -0.46
C ASN A 387 7.39 -22.12 0.79
N LEU A 388 8.41 -22.10 1.66
CA LEU A 388 8.48 -21.12 2.75
C LEU A 388 8.78 -19.71 2.20
N VAL A 389 9.61 -19.56 1.18
CA VAL A 389 9.84 -18.28 0.49
C VAL A 389 8.54 -17.77 -0.13
N THR A 390 7.84 -18.59 -0.94
CA THR A 390 6.52 -18.23 -1.50
C THR A 390 5.51 -17.85 -0.42
N GLY A 391 5.47 -18.58 0.70
CA GLY A 391 4.63 -18.25 1.84
C GLY A 391 4.98 -16.92 2.53
N ILE A 392 6.27 -16.54 2.55
CA ILE A 392 6.71 -15.24 3.07
C ILE A 392 6.28 -14.11 2.14
N GLU A 393 6.40 -14.29 0.82
CA GLU A 393 5.97 -13.34 -0.21
C GLU A 393 4.44 -13.11 -0.17
N ALA A 394 3.66 -14.18 -0.06
CA ALA A 394 2.20 -14.11 0.03
C ALA A 394 1.70 -13.41 1.31
N LEU A 395 2.46 -13.50 2.41
CA LEU A 395 2.05 -12.95 3.71
C LEU A 395 2.50 -11.50 3.95
N VAL A 396 3.60 -11.02 3.38
CA VAL A 396 4.09 -9.65 3.63
C VAL A 396 4.59 -8.94 2.37
N GLY A 397 3.83 -7.94 1.91
CA GLY A 397 4.14 -7.21 0.68
C GLY A 397 5.35 -6.26 0.77
N GLY A 398 5.70 -5.77 1.96
CA GLY A 398 6.79 -4.79 2.13
C GLY A 398 8.19 -5.38 1.86
N GLU A 399 8.95 -4.75 0.97
CA GLU A 399 10.30 -5.18 0.55
C GLU A 399 11.28 -5.18 1.71
N ASP A 400 11.37 -4.09 2.50
CA ASP A 400 12.16 -4.03 3.74
C ASP A 400 11.97 -5.26 4.64
N ALA A 401 10.72 -5.71 4.79
CA ALA A 401 10.36 -6.82 5.66
C ALA A 401 10.82 -8.17 5.10
N ARG A 402 10.68 -8.37 3.77
CA ARG A 402 11.15 -9.57 3.06
C ARG A 402 12.68 -9.62 3.03
N ALA A 403 13.32 -8.51 2.67
CA ALA A 403 14.77 -8.34 2.64
C ALA A 403 15.45 -8.53 4.00
N ALA A 404 14.83 -8.05 5.09
CA ALA A 404 15.34 -8.27 6.45
C ALA A 404 15.32 -9.76 6.86
N LEU A 405 14.31 -10.52 6.42
CA LEU A 405 14.23 -11.96 6.68
C LEU A 405 15.28 -12.73 5.89
N GLU A 406 15.55 -12.36 4.64
CA GLU A 406 16.64 -12.98 3.88
C GLU A 406 18.01 -12.66 4.48
N SER A 407 18.22 -11.41 4.94
CA SER A 407 19.42 -11.03 5.71
C SER A 407 19.58 -11.90 6.97
N ALA A 408 18.51 -12.10 7.75
CA ALA A 408 18.52 -12.96 8.94
C ALA A 408 18.86 -14.44 8.60
N PHE A 409 18.26 -14.97 7.53
CA PHE A 409 18.54 -16.31 7.03
C PHE A 409 20.01 -16.44 6.60
N PHE A 410 20.54 -15.48 5.84
CA PHE A 410 21.95 -15.44 5.48
C PHE A 410 22.86 -15.37 6.72
N ARG A 411 22.53 -14.56 7.72
CA ARG A 411 23.29 -14.51 8.99
C ARG A 411 23.31 -15.87 9.68
N ALA A 412 22.19 -16.60 9.71
CA ALA A 412 22.16 -17.97 10.22
C ALA A 412 23.06 -18.90 9.39
N ARG A 413 22.85 -18.99 8.08
CA ARG A 413 23.62 -19.87 7.17
C ARG A 413 25.13 -19.61 7.20
N ILE A 414 25.56 -18.36 7.29
CA ILE A 414 26.97 -17.97 7.42
C ILE A 414 27.55 -18.36 8.80
N ALA A 415 26.70 -18.49 9.83
CA ALA A 415 27.07 -19.03 11.13
C ALA A 415 27.21 -20.56 11.10
N ASP A 416 26.31 -21.29 10.44
CA ASP A 416 26.37 -22.74 10.24
C ASP A 416 27.67 -23.13 9.51
N ALA A 417 27.98 -22.42 8.41
CA ALA A 417 29.21 -22.58 7.64
C ALA A 417 30.45 -22.44 8.54
N ARG A 418 30.39 -21.55 9.54
CA ARG A 418 31.50 -21.31 10.46
C ARG A 418 31.64 -22.40 11.52
N GLU A 419 30.55 -23.01 11.98
CA GLU A 419 30.62 -24.18 12.86
C GLU A 419 31.07 -25.44 12.09
N LEU A 420 30.58 -25.67 10.87
CA LEU A 420 31.06 -26.73 9.96
C LEU A 420 32.56 -26.62 9.67
N TYR A 421 33.09 -25.42 9.47
CA TYR A 421 34.53 -25.19 9.35
C TYR A 421 35.29 -25.58 10.62
N ARG A 422 34.77 -25.25 11.82
CA ARG A 422 35.38 -25.66 13.10
C ARG A 422 35.38 -27.18 13.31
N LEU A 423 34.36 -27.87 12.79
CA LEU A 423 34.30 -29.35 12.73
C LEU A 423 35.25 -29.96 11.69
N GLY A 424 35.91 -29.14 10.87
CA GLY A 424 36.90 -29.54 9.87
C GLY A 424 36.31 -29.79 8.48
N ASN A 425 35.06 -29.40 8.23
CA ASN A 425 34.38 -29.55 6.94
C ASN A 425 34.43 -28.25 6.11
N ALA A 426 35.64 -27.80 5.78
CA ALA A 426 35.87 -26.56 5.03
C ALA A 426 35.23 -26.55 3.62
N SER A 427 35.02 -27.73 3.01
CA SER A 427 34.33 -27.81 1.72
C SER A 427 32.83 -27.54 1.83
N ALA A 428 32.13 -28.09 2.84
CA ALA A 428 30.73 -27.76 3.06
C ALA A 428 30.54 -26.29 3.47
N ALA A 429 31.45 -25.75 4.29
CA ALA A 429 31.45 -24.32 4.63
C ALA A 429 31.59 -23.41 3.39
N ALA A 430 32.44 -23.77 2.42
CA ALA A 430 32.57 -23.05 1.16
C ALA A 430 31.34 -23.20 0.25
N THR A 431 30.66 -24.35 0.27
CA THR A 431 29.39 -24.57 -0.45
C THR A 431 28.31 -23.65 0.08
N ILE A 432 28.06 -23.60 1.40
CA ILE A 432 27.02 -22.74 1.99
C ILE A 432 27.23 -21.25 1.63
N VAL A 433 28.47 -20.76 1.64
CA VAL A 433 28.75 -19.38 1.20
C VAL A 433 28.48 -19.18 -0.29
N SER A 434 28.72 -20.21 -1.12
CA SER A 434 28.39 -20.18 -2.54
C SER A 434 26.88 -20.15 -2.80
N ASP A 435 26.11 -20.84 -1.96
CA ASP A 435 24.65 -20.93 -2.09
C ASP A 435 23.98 -19.64 -1.60
N VAL A 436 24.50 -19.04 -0.51
CA VAL A 436 24.13 -17.68 -0.06
C VAL A 436 24.43 -16.63 -1.13
N PHE A 437 25.63 -16.68 -1.75
CA PHE A 437 25.97 -15.79 -2.86
C PHE A 437 24.98 -15.97 -4.03
N ALA A 438 24.65 -17.21 -4.42
CA ALA A 438 23.72 -17.46 -5.52
C ALA A 438 22.29 -16.95 -5.24
N ARG A 439 21.81 -16.98 -3.99
CA ARG A 439 20.52 -16.40 -3.59
C ARG A 439 20.53 -14.88 -3.59
N PHE A 440 21.65 -14.28 -3.15
CA PHE A 440 21.83 -12.84 -3.20
C PHE A 440 21.80 -12.33 -4.65
N GLU A 441 22.52 -12.97 -5.57
CA GLU A 441 22.49 -12.61 -7.00
C GLU A 441 21.12 -12.86 -7.66
N ALA A 442 20.30 -13.74 -7.09
CA ALA A 442 18.95 -14.03 -7.57
C ALA A 442 17.87 -13.08 -7.00
N ASN A 443 18.28 -12.07 -6.22
CA ASN A 443 17.40 -11.14 -5.51
C ASN A 443 16.29 -11.83 -4.70
N GLU A 444 16.60 -12.98 -4.07
CA GLU A 444 15.62 -13.73 -3.26
C GLU A 444 15.01 -12.82 -2.17
N LEU A 445 13.67 -12.79 -2.08
CA LEU A 445 12.93 -11.89 -1.18
C LEU A 445 13.24 -10.38 -1.36
N GLY A 446 13.75 -9.94 -2.51
CA GLY A 446 14.06 -8.53 -2.82
C GLY A 446 15.33 -8.00 -2.16
N PHE A 447 16.15 -8.88 -1.55
CA PHE A 447 17.23 -8.45 -0.67
C PHE A 447 18.41 -7.74 -1.36
N HIS A 448 18.71 -8.07 -2.62
CA HIS A 448 19.83 -7.47 -3.37
C HIS A 448 19.59 -5.99 -3.62
N GLU A 449 18.45 -5.69 -4.26
CA GLU A 449 18.03 -4.34 -4.60
C GLU A 449 17.79 -3.50 -3.35
N THR A 450 17.13 -4.05 -2.32
CA THR A 450 16.93 -3.33 -1.06
C THR A 450 18.27 -2.95 -0.42
N MET A 451 19.28 -3.83 -0.44
CA MET A 451 20.61 -3.51 0.08
C MET A 451 21.35 -2.47 -0.76
N GLU A 452 21.28 -2.53 -2.10
CA GLU A 452 21.90 -1.53 -2.98
C GLU A 452 21.24 -0.15 -2.81
N HIS A 453 19.91 -0.12 -2.77
CA HIS A 453 19.10 1.09 -2.57
C HIS A 453 19.43 1.77 -1.24
N GLU A 454 19.47 1.00 -0.15
CA GLU A 454 19.82 1.52 1.18
C GLU A 454 21.27 2.02 1.24
N SER A 455 22.24 1.27 0.70
CA SER A 455 23.62 1.77 0.60
C SER A 455 24.56 0.99 -0.33
N GLU A 456 25.08 1.68 -1.34
CA GLU A 456 26.26 1.29 -2.13
C GLU A 456 27.48 0.87 -1.25
N ASP A 457 27.64 1.46 -0.04
CA ASP A 457 28.71 1.11 0.91
C ASP A 457 28.40 -0.18 1.70
N LEU A 458 27.13 -0.48 2.00
CA LEU A 458 26.73 -1.76 2.59
C LEU A 458 26.94 -2.88 1.58
N TYR A 459 26.42 -2.69 0.37
CA TYR A 459 26.56 -3.60 -0.75
C TYR A 459 28.04 -3.99 -0.99
N GLN A 460 28.92 -3.01 -1.22
CA GLN A 460 30.35 -3.26 -1.48
C GLN A 460 31.08 -3.94 -0.30
N ARG A 461 30.67 -3.65 0.95
CA ARG A 461 31.24 -4.34 2.13
C ARG A 461 30.75 -5.77 2.24
N PHE A 462 29.47 -6.01 2.03
CA PHE A 462 28.86 -7.33 2.12
C PHE A 462 29.41 -8.25 1.02
N GLU A 463 29.21 -7.91 -0.25
CA GLU A 463 29.44 -8.81 -1.38
C GLU A 463 30.93 -8.84 -1.82
N GLU A 464 31.48 -7.68 -2.21
CA GLU A 464 32.86 -7.59 -2.75
C GLU A 464 33.94 -7.82 -1.66
N GLU A 465 33.86 -7.13 -0.51
CA GLU A 465 34.92 -7.19 0.50
C GLU A 465 34.85 -8.49 1.34
N HIS A 466 33.64 -8.93 1.72
CA HIS A 466 33.49 -10.00 2.71
C HIS A 466 32.97 -11.33 2.16
N LEU A 467 31.82 -11.41 1.48
CA LEU A 467 31.19 -12.67 1.09
C LEU A 467 32.05 -13.48 0.10
N THR A 468 32.44 -12.88 -1.02
CA THR A 468 33.32 -13.49 -2.03
C THR A 468 34.67 -13.91 -1.44
N SER A 469 35.21 -13.10 -0.52
CA SER A 469 36.46 -13.40 0.17
C SER A 469 36.33 -14.50 1.23
N LEU A 470 35.17 -14.66 1.87
CA LEU A 470 34.89 -15.71 2.85
C LEU A 470 34.85 -17.10 2.20
N GLN A 471 34.21 -17.22 1.03
CA GLN A 471 34.23 -18.45 0.22
C GLN A 471 35.68 -18.87 -0.07
N SER A 472 36.48 -17.94 -0.61
CA SER A 472 37.90 -18.14 -0.87
C SER A 472 38.69 -18.52 0.39
N ALA A 473 38.35 -17.96 1.56
CA ALA A 473 39.02 -18.27 2.82
C ALA A 473 38.75 -19.72 3.28
N TYR A 474 37.52 -20.22 3.13
CA TYR A 474 37.17 -21.61 3.41
C TYR A 474 37.87 -22.59 2.45
N GLU A 475 37.85 -22.32 1.14
CA GLU A 475 38.53 -23.18 0.14
C GLU A 475 40.03 -23.35 0.41
N ASN A 476 40.68 -22.29 0.93
CA ASN A 476 42.11 -22.27 1.21
C ASN A 476 42.48 -22.75 2.63
N ASP A 477 41.49 -23.10 3.48
CA ASP A 477 41.67 -23.44 4.90
C ASP A 477 42.41 -22.33 5.69
N ASP A 478 42.12 -21.05 5.36
CA ASP A 478 42.76 -19.90 5.98
C ASP A 478 41.95 -19.38 7.18
N SER A 479 42.17 -20.01 8.34
CA SER A 479 41.49 -19.67 9.59
C SER A 479 41.59 -18.20 10.05
N GLU A 480 42.57 -17.41 9.57
CA GLU A 480 42.70 -15.98 9.91
C GLU A 480 41.79 -15.16 8.97
N ALA A 481 41.82 -15.43 7.67
CA ALA A 481 40.90 -14.82 6.71
C ALA A 481 39.43 -15.20 6.98
N VAL A 482 39.15 -16.47 7.28
CA VAL A 482 37.81 -16.95 7.67
C VAL A 482 37.28 -16.18 8.89
N ALA A 483 38.14 -15.79 9.84
CA ALA A 483 37.70 -14.94 10.94
C ALA A 483 37.32 -13.53 10.44
N THR A 484 38.22 -12.87 9.72
CA THR A 484 37.99 -11.49 9.25
C THR A 484 36.76 -11.35 8.35
N HIS A 485 36.57 -12.24 7.37
CA HIS A 485 35.46 -12.09 6.42
C HIS A 485 34.12 -12.59 6.98
N HIS A 486 34.10 -13.56 7.90
CA HIS A 486 32.86 -13.94 8.59
C HIS A 486 32.34 -12.82 9.50
N ASP A 487 33.23 -12.23 10.32
CA ASP A 487 32.87 -11.12 11.20
C ASP A 487 32.41 -9.90 10.35
N GLY A 488 33.01 -9.71 9.17
CA GLY A 488 32.64 -8.68 8.20
C GLY A 488 31.27 -8.89 7.53
N VAL A 489 30.95 -10.11 7.08
CA VAL A 489 29.61 -10.44 6.56
C VAL A 489 28.54 -10.21 7.62
N GLN A 490 28.74 -10.75 8.84
CA GLN A 490 27.79 -10.60 9.94
C GLN A 490 27.54 -9.13 10.30
N GLN A 491 28.58 -8.29 10.30
CA GLN A 491 28.42 -6.86 10.58
C GLN A 491 27.72 -6.12 9.43
N ALA A 492 27.99 -6.45 8.17
CA ALA A 492 27.33 -5.79 7.04
C ALA A 492 25.83 -6.08 6.98
N LEU A 493 25.43 -7.33 7.23
CA LEU A 493 24.02 -7.74 7.33
C LEU A 493 23.32 -7.07 8.53
N LEU A 494 23.97 -7.03 9.70
CA LEU A 494 23.47 -6.31 10.88
C LEU A 494 23.35 -4.79 10.65
N ASP A 495 24.32 -4.19 9.96
CA ASP A 495 24.28 -2.75 9.63
C ASP A 495 23.13 -2.42 8.66
N PHE A 496 22.78 -3.35 7.75
CA PHE A 496 21.63 -3.25 6.86
C PHE A 496 20.31 -3.36 7.64
N GLU A 497 20.13 -4.41 8.44
CA GLU A 497 18.93 -4.58 9.26
C GLU A 497 18.71 -3.38 10.20
N ALA A 498 19.78 -2.80 10.75
CA ALA A 498 19.74 -1.61 11.59
C ALA A 498 19.51 -0.28 10.85
N ALA A 499 19.49 -0.27 9.51
CA ALA A 499 19.06 0.87 8.70
C ALA A 499 17.53 0.90 8.54
N LEU A 500 16.88 -0.27 8.55
CA LEU A 500 15.44 -0.46 8.45
C LEU A 500 14.70 -0.04 9.74
N SER A 501 13.37 -0.15 9.72
CA SER A 501 12.57 0.12 10.93
C SER A 501 12.92 -0.86 12.07
N THR A 502 12.98 -0.37 13.31
CA THR A 502 13.33 -1.19 14.50
C THR A 502 12.42 -2.41 14.68
N ALA A 503 11.16 -2.34 14.24
CA ALA A 503 10.22 -3.47 14.29
C ALA A 503 10.58 -4.58 13.29
N VAL A 504 10.95 -4.21 12.06
CA VAL A 504 11.46 -5.13 11.05
C VAL A 504 12.80 -5.71 11.52
N ALA A 505 13.75 -4.87 11.92
CA ALA A 505 15.05 -5.32 12.40
C ALA A 505 14.97 -6.26 13.62
N SER A 506 13.98 -6.05 14.50
CA SER A 506 13.71 -6.94 15.64
C SER A 506 13.21 -8.33 15.23
N GLY A 507 12.43 -8.45 14.14
CA GLY A 507 12.02 -9.74 13.60
C GLY A 507 13.19 -10.53 13.02
N ALA A 508 14.05 -9.85 12.26
CA ALA A 508 15.30 -10.41 11.74
C ALA A 508 16.25 -10.86 12.86
N GLU A 509 16.42 -10.06 13.90
CA GLU A 509 17.22 -10.42 15.09
C GLU A 509 16.64 -11.61 15.85
N ALA A 510 15.32 -11.66 16.06
CA ALA A 510 14.66 -12.80 16.70
C ALA A 510 14.90 -14.10 15.91
N ASP A 511 14.74 -14.06 14.58
CA ASP A 511 14.97 -15.21 13.69
C ASP A 511 16.44 -15.67 13.71
N TYR A 512 17.39 -14.76 13.53
CA TYR A 512 18.82 -15.07 13.63
C TYR A 512 19.16 -15.72 14.99
N MET A 513 18.60 -15.22 16.09
CA MET A 513 18.82 -15.80 17.42
C MET A 513 18.17 -17.19 17.58
N ILE A 514 17.04 -17.47 16.93
CA ILE A 514 16.45 -18.82 16.86
C ILE A 514 17.39 -19.79 16.13
N GLY A 515 17.95 -19.39 14.98
CA GLY A 515 18.98 -20.17 14.28
C GLY A 515 20.16 -20.51 15.20
N ARG A 516 20.74 -19.50 15.87
CA ARG A 516 21.85 -19.70 16.83
C ARG A 516 21.49 -20.56 18.05
N ALA A 517 20.21 -20.68 18.41
CA ALA A 517 19.74 -21.59 19.45
C ALA A 517 19.74 -23.06 18.98
N PHE A 518 19.31 -23.33 17.73
CA PHE A 518 19.30 -24.68 17.16
C PHE A 518 20.69 -25.16 16.72
N ASP A 519 21.56 -24.27 16.24
CA ASP A 519 23.03 -24.47 16.13
C ASP A 519 23.63 -25.12 17.39
N ALA A 520 23.32 -24.55 18.56
CA ALA A 520 23.82 -25.04 19.83
C ALA A 520 23.26 -26.43 20.17
N ALA A 521 22.02 -26.71 19.81
CA ALA A 521 21.42 -28.05 19.94
C ALA A 521 22.08 -29.06 18.99
N GLY A 522 22.36 -28.69 17.74
CA GLY A 522 23.06 -29.52 16.76
C GLY A 522 24.50 -29.83 17.19
N LEU A 523 25.25 -28.83 17.63
CA LEU A 523 26.58 -28.99 18.22
C LEU A 523 26.57 -29.90 19.45
N ALA A 524 25.56 -29.78 20.33
CA ALA A 524 25.40 -30.66 21.48
C ALA A 524 25.12 -32.12 21.07
N ALA A 525 24.30 -32.34 20.03
CA ALA A 525 24.06 -33.67 19.46
C ALA A 525 25.34 -34.30 18.88
N LEU A 526 26.21 -33.48 18.27
CA LEU A 526 27.55 -33.86 17.80
C LEU A 526 28.58 -34.01 18.95
N SER A 527 28.16 -33.88 20.22
CA SER A 527 28.99 -33.95 21.43
C SER A 527 29.98 -32.79 21.64
N GLU A 528 29.82 -31.67 20.93
CA GLU A 528 30.63 -30.45 21.06
C GLU A 528 29.99 -29.46 22.06
N THR A 529 29.65 -29.96 23.26
CA THR A 529 28.88 -29.22 24.28
C THR A 529 29.57 -27.94 24.78
N ASP A 530 30.91 -27.94 24.85
CA ASP A 530 31.69 -26.74 25.19
C ASP A 530 31.53 -25.65 24.10
N ARG A 531 31.39 -26.03 22.81
CA ARG A 531 31.14 -25.06 21.73
C ARG A 531 29.70 -24.59 21.74
N ALA A 532 28.72 -25.48 21.94
CA ALA A 532 27.32 -25.12 22.10
C ALA A 532 27.10 -24.07 23.21
N ALA A 533 27.71 -24.27 24.39
CA ALA A 533 27.67 -23.29 25.48
C ALA A 533 28.33 -21.95 25.10
N THR A 534 29.37 -21.98 24.26
CA THR A 534 30.03 -20.76 23.75
C THR A 534 29.14 -20.04 22.75
N VAL A 535 28.47 -20.74 21.82
CA VAL A 535 27.52 -20.14 20.86
C VAL A 535 26.45 -19.32 21.59
N ILE A 536 25.79 -19.91 22.59
CA ILE A 536 24.77 -19.20 23.36
C ILE A 536 25.34 -18.06 24.21
N GLN A 537 26.58 -18.18 24.69
CA GLN A 537 27.25 -17.06 25.36
C GLN A 537 27.49 -15.88 24.39
N ASP A 538 27.91 -16.16 23.16
CA ASP A 538 28.13 -15.16 22.12
C ASP A 538 26.77 -14.52 21.73
N THR A 539 25.70 -15.31 21.55
CA THR A 539 24.32 -14.87 21.28
C THR A 539 23.72 -14.01 22.40
N PHE A 540 23.93 -14.35 23.67
CA PHE A 540 23.47 -13.54 24.80
C PHE A 540 24.18 -12.17 24.85
N ALA A 541 25.49 -12.14 24.56
CA ALA A 541 26.25 -10.90 24.52
C ALA A 541 25.90 -10.01 23.30
N HIS A 542 25.40 -10.62 22.22
CA HIS A 542 24.84 -9.92 21.06
C HIS A 542 23.51 -9.23 21.42
N PHE A 543 22.59 -9.94 22.07
CA PHE A 543 21.36 -9.37 22.61
C PHE A 543 21.62 -8.22 23.61
N GLU A 544 22.48 -8.43 24.63
CA GLU A 544 22.90 -7.38 25.59
C GLU A 544 23.57 -6.15 24.93
N SER A 545 23.92 -6.20 23.64
CA SER A 545 24.56 -5.08 22.93
C SER A 545 23.58 -4.05 22.36
N GLY A 546 22.28 -4.35 22.33
CA GLY A 546 21.26 -3.53 21.64
C GLY A 546 21.34 -3.70 20.11
N ALA A 547 21.64 -4.91 19.64
CA ALA A 547 21.74 -5.22 18.21
C ALA A 547 20.46 -4.80 17.47
N ALA A 548 20.63 -3.94 16.46
CA ALA A 548 19.55 -3.28 15.70
C ALA A 548 18.41 -2.64 16.53
N GLY A 549 18.64 -2.36 17.83
CA GLY A 549 17.62 -1.87 18.76
C GLY A 549 16.65 -2.93 19.32
N PHE A 550 16.84 -4.22 19.00
CA PHE A 550 15.94 -5.30 19.40
C PHE A 550 15.76 -5.44 20.92
N HIS A 551 16.84 -5.25 21.69
CA HIS A 551 16.81 -5.37 23.16
C HIS A 551 15.89 -4.34 23.80
N GLU A 552 16.09 -3.06 23.46
CA GLU A 552 15.25 -1.96 23.94
C GLU A 552 13.81 -2.06 23.42
N ALA A 553 13.62 -2.48 22.15
CA ALA A 553 12.30 -2.69 21.57
C ALA A 553 11.51 -3.79 22.32
N LEU A 554 12.17 -4.89 22.71
CA LEU A 554 11.54 -5.95 23.48
C LEU A 554 11.20 -5.51 24.92
N GLU A 555 12.11 -4.80 25.61
CA GLU A 555 11.87 -4.25 26.95
C GLU A 555 10.68 -3.26 26.95
N GLU A 556 10.53 -2.46 25.89
CA GLU A 556 9.41 -1.52 25.73
C GLU A 556 8.09 -2.20 25.33
N ALA A 557 8.14 -3.25 24.49
CA ALA A 557 6.97 -3.98 24.02
C ALA A 557 6.30 -4.83 25.13
N ASP A 558 7.06 -5.68 25.82
CA ASP A 558 6.54 -6.54 26.91
C ASP A 558 7.64 -6.98 27.91
N GLU A 559 7.56 -6.45 29.15
CA GLU A 559 8.50 -6.75 30.25
C GLU A 559 8.49 -8.23 30.68
N GLU A 560 7.38 -8.97 30.52
CA GLU A 560 7.27 -10.40 30.89
C GLU A 560 7.89 -11.31 29.82
N ILE A 561 7.71 -10.98 28.53
CA ILE A 561 8.38 -11.65 27.40
C ILE A 561 9.89 -11.35 27.42
N TYR A 562 10.30 -10.11 27.70
CA TYR A 562 11.70 -9.75 27.88
C TYR A 562 12.40 -10.56 28.99
N GLU A 563 11.81 -10.65 30.20
CA GLU A 563 12.40 -11.42 31.31
C GLU A 563 12.50 -12.93 31.01
N SER A 564 11.53 -13.48 30.26
CA SER A 564 11.48 -14.90 29.91
C SER A 564 12.41 -15.25 28.74
N PHE A 565 12.58 -14.37 27.76
CA PHE A 565 13.54 -14.49 26.66
C PHE A 565 14.99 -14.60 27.16
N GLU A 566 15.40 -13.72 28.10
CA GLU A 566 16.72 -13.83 28.75
C GLU A 566 16.88 -15.13 29.56
N SER A 567 15.79 -15.58 30.20
CA SER A 567 15.78 -16.78 31.03
C SER A 567 15.92 -18.06 30.19
N THR A 568 15.17 -18.18 29.09
CA THR A 568 15.22 -19.36 28.21
C THR A 568 16.56 -19.44 27.49
N LEU A 569 17.11 -18.31 27.02
CA LEU A 569 18.47 -18.26 26.44
C LEU A 569 19.54 -18.69 27.47
N THR A 570 19.39 -18.32 28.74
CA THR A 570 20.25 -18.78 29.84
C THR A 570 20.10 -20.28 30.12
N ASP A 571 18.91 -20.85 29.96
CA ASP A 571 18.64 -22.27 30.15
C ASP A 571 19.30 -23.14 29.06
N ILE A 572 19.38 -22.68 27.80
CA ILE A 572 20.13 -23.41 26.74
C ILE A 572 21.61 -23.55 27.12
N ARG A 573 22.27 -22.46 27.52
CA ARG A 573 23.68 -22.51 27.96
C ARG A 573 23.84 -23.44 29.16
N THR A 574 22.93 -23.38 30.11
CA THR A 574 22.95 -24.24 31.31
C THR A 574 22.80 -25.71 30.93
N ALA A 575 21.91 -26.04 29.98
CA ALA A 575 21.77 -27.39 29.46
C ALA A 575 23.05 -27.88 28.77
N ALA A 576 23.73 -27.03 27.98
CA ALA A 576 24.99 -27.37 27.33
C ALA A 576 26.13 -27.61 28.34
N GLU A 577 26.27 -26.76 29.38
CA GLU A 577 27.32 -26.89 30.40
C GLU A 577 27.13 -28.11 31.32
N ASP A 578 25.91 -28.38 31.79
CA ASP A 578 25.62 -29.44 32.77
C ASP A 578 25.28 -30.81 32.11
N GLY A 579 25.22 -30.88 30.78
CA GLY A 579 24.84 -32.09 30.03
C GLY A 579 23.35 -32.43 30.14
N GLY A 580 22.52 -31.38 30.10
CA GLY A 580 21.06 -31.45 29.99
C GLY A 580 20.57 -31.65 28.56
N ASP A 581 19.30 -31.33 28.34
CA ASP A 581 18.63 -31.45 27.04
C ASP A 581 18.65 -30.08 26.34
N VAL A 582 19.64 -29.88 25.46
CA VAL A 582 19.86 -28.60 24.77
C VAL A 582 18.77 -28.35 23.73
N THR A 583 18.30 -29.40 23.04
CA THR A 583 17.21 -29.32 22.07
C THR A 583 15.91 -28.85 22.73
N ALA A 584 15.53 -29.45 23.87
CA ALA A 584 14.33 -29.02 24.60
C ALA A 584 14.43 -27.57 25.12
N ALA A 585 15.62 -27.11 25.49
CA ALA A 585 15.84 -25.72 25.89
C ALA A 585 15.77 -24.76 24.70
N ALA A 586 16.32 -25.13 23.54
CA ALA A 586 16.24 -24.35 22.30
C ALA A 586 14.80 -24.24 21.80
N THR A 587 14.00 -25.31 21.90
CA THR A 587 12.56 -25.25 21.60
C THR A 587 11.82 -24.27 22.52
N ALA A 588 12.11 -24.26 23.83
CA ALA A 588 11.48 -23.30 24.75
C ALA A 588 11.91 -21.84 24.50
N PHE A 589 13.13 -21.61 24.01
CA PHE A 589 13.57 -20.29 23.57
C PHE A 589 12.94 -19.86 22.25
N ASN A 590 12.74 -20.79 21.30
CA ASN A 590 12.05 -20.54 20.04
C ASN A 590 10.64 -19.98 20.26
N ASP A 591 9.87 -20.60 21.16
CA ASP A 591 8.52 -20.13 21.50
C ASP A 591 8.54 -18.67 22.01
N GLU A 592 9.54 -18.32 22.82
CA GLU A 592 9.70 -16.98 23.42
C GLU A 592 10.28 -15.94 22.45
N ALA A 593 11.17 -16.34 21.56
CA ALA A 593 11.71 -15.48 20.50
C ALA A 593 10.64 -15.13 19.45
N ILE A 594 9.77 -16.08 19.14
CA ILE A 594 8.60 -15.84 18.31
C ILE A 594 7.62 -14.93 19.06
N ALA A 595 7.36 -15.16 20.35
CA ALA A 595 6.53 -14.26 21.16
C ALA A 595 7.06 -12.82 21.20
N ALA A 596 8.39 -12.65 21.28
CA ALA A 596 9.06 -11.35 21.17
C ALA A 596 8.79 -10.67 19.83
N ALA A 597 8.87 -11.40 18.70
CA ALA A 597 8.54 -10.85 17.38
C ALA A 597 7.06 -10.40 17.29
N TYR A 598 6.11 -11.19 17.80
CA TYR A 598 4.69 -10.77 17.86
C TYR A 598 4.47 -9.56 18.76
N ALA A 599 5.13 -9.50 19.93
CA ALA A 599 5.00 -8.39 20.86
C ALA A 599 5.50 -7.08 20.25
N ILE A 600 6.69 -7.10 19.64
CA ILE A 600 7.29 -5.92 19.01
C ILE A 600 6.46 -5.50 17.79
N ALA A 601 6.12 -6.41 16.88
CA ALA A 601 5.32 -6.08 15.69
C ALA A 601 3.92 -5.55 16.07
N GLY A 602 3.30 -6.10 17.10
CA GLY A 602 2.05 -5.61 17.69
C GLY A 602 2.18 -4.21 18.32
N SER A 603 3.28 -3.95 19.04
CA SER A 603 3.55 -2.64 19.65
C SER A 603 3.96 -1.55 18.65
N ALA A 604 4.60 -1.95 17.55
CA ALA A 604 5.04 -1.04 16.49
C ALA A 604 3.83 -0.47 15.75
N GLY A 605 2.90 -1.35 15.36
CA GLY A 605 1.56 -0.95 14.96
C GLY A 605 0.96 -1.76 13.82
N GLY A 606 0.20 -2.78 14.16
CA GLY A 606 -1.13 -2.87 13.55
C GLY A 606 -2.05 -1.95 14.34
N ASN A 607 -2.39 -0.75 13.84
CA ASN A 607 -3.35 0.14 14.55
C ASN A 607 -4.80 -0.40 14.49
N GLY A 608 -4.99 -1.69 14.28
CA GLY A 608 -6.27 -2.36 14.08
C GLY A 608 -7.31 -2.06 15.15
N GLU A 609 -6.93 -2.01 16.44
CA GLU A 609 -7.83 -1.60 17.52
C GLU A 609 -8.25 -0.13 17.43
N ALA A 610 -7.32 0.77 17.07
CA ALA A 610 -7.60 2.20 16.95
C ALA A 610 -8.42 2.51 15.68
N ALA A 611 -8.15 1.81 14.58
CA ALA A 611 -8.94 1.81 13.36
C ALA A 611 -10.35 1.24 13.59
N ALA A 612 -10.48 0.12 14.29
CA ALA A 612 -11.77 -0.43 14.70
C ALA A 612 -12.54 0.55 15.62
N ALA A 613 -11.84 1.31 16.47
CA ALA A 613 -12.46 2.37 17.26
C ALA A 613 -12.97 3.54 16.41
N ILE A 614 -12.37 3.84 15.25
CA ILE A 614 -12.93 4.78 14.26
C ILE A 614 -14.23 4.23 13.66
N ILE A 615 -14.31 2.93 13.34
CA ILE A 615 -15.52 2.33 12.76
C ILE A 615 -16.65 2.18 13.79
N GLN A 616 -16.33 1.85 15.04
CA GLN A 616 -17.29 1.87 16.14
C GLN A 616 -17.85 3.27 16.41
N ASP A 617 -17.04 4.31 16.21
CA ASP A 617 -17.45 5.72 16.27
C ASP A 617 -18.40 6.06 15.11
N VAL A 618 -18.07 5.66 13.88
CA VAL A 618 -18.94 5.84 12.70
C VAL A 618 -20.29 5.14 12.89
N PHE A 619 -20.29 3.90 13.39
CA PHE A 619 -21.52 3.15 13.69
C PHE A 619 -22.37 3.87 14.77
N ALA A 620 -21.75 4.31 15.87
CA ALA A 620 -22.46 5.03 16.92
C ALA A 620 -23.03 6.38 16.45
N THR A 621 -22.30 7.11 15.58
CA THR A 621 -22.77 8.34 14.96
C THR A 621 -23.92 8.08 13.99
N PHE A 622 -23.85 7.00 13.20
CA PHE A 622 -24.94 6.61 12.29
C PHE A 622 -26.25 6.33 13.05
N GLU A 623 -26.21 5.54 14.13
CA GLU A 623 -27.38 5.22 14.97
C GLU A 623 -28.15 6.45 15.51
N GLU A 624 -27.48 7.60 15.69
CA GLU A 624 -28.10 8.85 16.14
C GLU A 624 -28.32 9.88 15.01
N ALA A 625 -27.88 9.59 13.77
CA ALA A 625 -27.91 10.52 12.66
C ALA A 625 -29.27 10.59 11.95
N ARG A 626 -29.61 11.78 11.42
CA ARG A 626 -30.81 11.95 10.56
C ARG A 626 -30.79 11.02 9.34
N VAL A 627 -29.61 10.71 8.82
CA VAL A 627 -29.45 9.88 7.61
C VAL A 627 -29.81 8.41 7.84
N HIS A 628 -29.80 7.92 9.08
CA HIS A 628 -30.25 6.56 9.42
C HIS A 628 -31.74 6.38 9.10
N GLU A 629 -32.61 7.26 9.63
CA GLU A 629 -34.05 7.24 9.31
C GLU A 629 -34.27 7.45 7.79
N MET A 630 -33.47 8.30 7.15
CA MET A 630 -33.57 8.55 5.70
C MET A 630 -33.18 7.33 4.85
N LEU A 631 -32.15 6.57 5.24
CA LEU A 631 -31.71 5.37 4.54
C LEU A 631 -32.69 4.21 4.75
N GLU A 632 -33.17 3.98 5.99
CA GLU A 632 -34.19 2.97 6.30
C GLU A 632 -35.50 3.23 5.51
N GLU A 633 -35.94 4.50 5.42
CA GLU A 633 -37.13 4.87 4.64
C GLU A 633 -36.92 4.82 3.12
N ALA A 634 -35.69 5.01 2.63
CA ALA A 634 -35.36 5.01 1.20
C ALA A 634 -35.21 3.61 0.62
N ASP A 635 -34.33 2.78 1.19
CA ASP A 635 -34.16 1.38 0.81
C ASP A 635 -33.64 0.51 1.98
N GLN A 636 -34.49 -0.44 2.40
CA GLN A 636 -34.19 -1.33 3.52
C GLN A 636 -32.99 -2.26 3.24
N SER A 637 -32.73 -2.65 1.99
CA SER A 637 -31.60 -3.54 1.67
C SER A 637 -30.28 -2.77 1.63
N ALA A 638 -30.26 -1.53 1.15
CA ALA A 638 -29.09 -0.66 1.26
C ALA A 638 -28.75 -0.36 2.74
N TYR A 639 -29.77 -0.14 3.59
CA TYR A 639 -29.61 -0.01 5.04
C TYR A 639 -28.97 -1.27 5.66
N GLU A 640 -29.58 -2.45 5.45
CA GLU A 640 -29.13 -3.71 6.06
C GLU A 640 -27.71 -4.10 5.60
N ASN A 641 -27.35 -3.79 4.35
CA ASN A 641 -26.00 -4.04 3.83
C ASN A 641 -24.95 -3.08 4.42
N PHE A 642 -25.28 -1.80 4.60
CA PHE A 642 -24.36 -0.81 5.18
C PHE A 642 -24.05 -1.10 6.66
N GLU A 643 -25.06 -1.48 7.47
CA GLU A 643 -24.83 -1.94 8.85
C GLU A 643 -23.94 -3.18 8.91
N ALA A 644 -24.19 -4.16 8.03
CA ALA A 644 -23.40 -5.40 7.98
C ALA A 644 -21.93 -5.10 7.63
N ALA A 645 -21.69 -4.27 6.61
CA ALA A 645 -20.34 -3.90 6.19
C ALA A 645 -19.57 -3.13 7.29
N LEU A 646 -20.23 -2.23 8.04
CA LEU A 646 -19.60 -1.57 9.21
C LEU A 646 -19.20 -2.58 10.30
N ASN A 647 -20.08 -3.54 10.61
CA ASN A 647 -19.85 -4.55 11.62
C ASN A 647 -18.72 -5.53 11.22
N ASP A 648 -18.68 -5.93 9.96
CA ASP A 648 -17.72 -6.91 9.47
C ASP A 648 -16.35 -6.25 9.26
N TYR A 649 -16.30 -5.02 8.73
CA TYR A 649 -15.05 -4.25 8.63
C TYR A 649 -14.45 -3.91 10.00
N SER A 650 -15.25 -3.57 11.02
CA SER A 650 -14.72 -3.38 12.39
C SER A 650 -14.13 -4.66 12.99
N GLN A 651 -14.61 -5.85 12.60
CA GLN A 651 -14.03 -7.12 13.03
C GLN A 651 -12.75 -7.41 12.26
N GLY A 652 -12.76 -7.26 10.92
CA GLY A 652 -11.58 -7.40 10.07
C GLY A 652 -10.43 -6.52 10.51
N LEU A 653 -10.69 -5.24 10.86
CA LEU A 653 -9.66 -4.34 11.39
C LEU A 653 -9.03 -4.84 12.69
N THR A 654 -9.75 -5.64 13.49
CA THR A 654 -9.23 -6.22 14.73
C THR A 654 -8.48 -7.53 14.49
N SER A 655 -8.78 -8.28 13.43
CA SER A 655 -8.13 -9.56 13.11
C SER A 655 -6.94 -9.42 12.15
N GLY A 656 -6.97 -8.45 11.24
CA GLY A 656 -6.00 -8.23 10.17
C GLY A 656 -6.63 -8.20 8.77
N ASP A 657 -7.80 -8.83 8.62
CA ASP A 657 -8.40 -9.22 7.33
C ASP A 657 -9.40 -8.18 6.79
N ALA A 658 -9.08 -6.90 6.98
CA ALA A 658 -10.01 -5.81 6.73
C ALA A 658 -10.01 -5.36 5.26
N ASP A 659 -11.07 -5.66 4.51
CA ASP A 659 -11.29 -5.03 3.19
C ASP A 659 -12.12 -3.72 3.31
N PRO A 660 -11.52 -2.54 3.12
CA PRO A 660 -12.25 -1.26 3.11
C PRO A 660 -13.18 -1.08 1.90
N ALA A 661 -12.97 -1.79 0.79
CA ALA A 661 -13.79 -1.67 -0.40
C ALA A 661 -15.24 -2.12 -0.15
N VAL A 662 -15.44 -3.20 0.61
CA VAL A 662 -16.78 -3.70 0.99
C VAL A 662 -17.60 -2.63 1.71
N LEU A 663 -17.01 -1.94 2.70
CA LEU A 663 -17.68 -0.82 3.37
C LEU A 663 -17.89 0.36 2.41
N ALA A 664 -16.90 0.67 1.57
CA ALA A 664 -17.01 1.77 0.62
C ALA A 664 -18.17 1.56 -0.37
N ASP A 665 -18.33 0.37 -0.93
CA ASP A 665 -19.37 0.08 -1.92
C ASP A 665 -20.77 -0.09 -1.31
N ALA A 666 -20.87 -0.60 -0.08
CA ALA A 666 -22.11 -0.54 0.69
C ALA A 666 -22.52 0.92 0.99
N THR A 667 -21.56 1.78 1.35
CA THR A 667 -21.82 3.20 1.63
C THR A 667 -22.20 3.98 0.37
N ARG A 668 -21.49 3.75 -0.75
CA ARG A 668 -21.83 4.29 -2.08
C ARG A 668 -23.26 3.91 -2.46
N THR A 669 -23.65 2.64 -2.31
CA THR A 669 -25.02 2.18 -2.56
C THR A 669 -26.05 2.92 -1.68
N ALA A 670 -25.73 3.15 -0.41
CA ALA A 670 -26.56 3.93 0.51
C ALA A 670 -26.69 5.42 0.09
N GLN A 671 -25.62 6.04 -0.44
CA GLN A 671 -25.70 7.41 -1.00
C GLN A 671 -26.70 7.49 -2.16
N PHE A 672 -26.63 6.54 -3.10
CA PHE A 672 -27.58 6.43 -4.22
C PHE A 672 -29.02 6.18 -3.71
N ALA A 673 -29.22 5.37 -2.67
CA ALA A 673 -30.53 5.16 -2.06
C ALA A 673 -31.12 6.45 -1.46
N VAL A 674 -30.36 7.20 -0.66
CA VAL A 674 -30.83 8.44 -0.01
C VAL A 674 -31.23 9.54 -1.00
N VAL A 675 -30.61 9.60 -2.20
CA VAL A 675 -31.02 10.52 -3.28
C VAL A 675 -32.15 9.97 -4.18
N GLY A 676 -32.70 8.79 -3.85
CA GLY A 676 -33.81 8.17 -4.57
C GLY A 676 -33.41 7.50 -5.88
N ALA A 677 -32.15 7.05 -5.98
CA ALA A 677 -31.51 6.55 -7.19
C ALA A 677 -30.83 5.18 -7.02
N VAL A 678 -31.26 4.33 -6.07
CA VAL A 678 -30.64 3.01 -5.80
C VAL A 678 -30.56 2.12 -7.05
N ASP A 679 -31.57 2.16 -7.93
CA ASP A 679 -31.59 1.45 -9.23
C ASP A 679 -30.47 1.90 -10.20
N SER A 680 -29.75 2.98 -9.88
CA SER A 680 -28.66 3.57 -10.65
C SER A 680 -27.28 3.42 -9.98
N ALA A 681 -27.20 2.79 -8.80
CA ALA A 681 -25.90 2.51 -8.17
C ALA A 681 -25.09 1.53 -9.04
N PRO A 682 -23.82 1.80 -9.38
CA PRO A 682 -22.95 0.84 -10.05
C PRO A 682 -22.89 -0.49 -9.29
N SER A 683 -23.08 -1.59 -10.01
CA SER A 683 -23.02 -2.96 -9.47
C SER A 683 -21.58 -3.43 -9.24
N GLU A 684 -21.41 -4.36 -8.30
CA GLU A 684 -20.15 -5.09 -8.11
C GLU A 684 -19.72 -5.81 -9.40
N SER A 685 -18.54 -5.48 -9.95
CA SER A 685 -17.89 -6.19 -11.07
C SER A 685 -16.60 -6.92 -10.64
N GLY A 686 -16.48 -7.30 -9.37
CA GLY A 686 -15.43 -8.21 -8.89
C GLY A 686 -15.83 -9.69 -9.04
N GLY A 687 -15.76 -10.26 -10.25
CA GLY A 687 -15.91 -11.73 -10.42
C GLY A 687 -16.75 -12.24 -11.60
N GLY A 688 -16.23 -12.09 -12.82
CA GLY A 688 -16.38 -13.06 -13.92
C GLY A 688 -17.78 -13.55 -14.35
N SER A 689 -18.40 -12.88 -15.33
CA SER A 689 -18.76 -13.53 -16.61
C SER A 689 -19.26 -12.50 -17.63
N GLY A 690 -18.59 -12.42 -18.78
CA GLY A 690 -18.69 -11.26 -19.67
C GLY A 690 -20.05 -11.02 -20.35
N GLU A 691 -20.51 -9.77 -20.26
CA GLU A 691 -21.28 -9.03 -21.27
C GLU A 691 -21.20 -7.53 -20.93
N GLU A 692 -19.99 -6.96 -20.85
CA GLU A 692 -19.73 -5.52 -20.63
C GLU A 692 -19.73 -4.72 -21.96
N SER A 693 -19.71 -3.38 -21.86
CA SER A 693 -20.32 -2.49 -22.86
C SER A 693 -19.47 -2.12 -24.10
N GLU A 694 -19.95 -2.51 -25.30
CA GLU A 694 -19.42 -2.12 -26.63
C GLU A 694 -19.54 -0.59 -26.98
N ALA A 695 -19.40 0.35 -26.02
CA ALA A 695 -19.75 1.76 -26.22
C ALA A 695 -18.56 2.70 -26.55
N THR A 696 -17.38 2.48 -25.97
CA THR A 696 -16.16 3.30 -26.11
C THR A 696 -15.04 2.62 -26.91
N GLU A 697 -14.96 1.29 -26.84
CA GLU A 697 -14.09 0.30 -27.55
C GLU A 697 -13.93 0.43 -29.09
N THR A 698 -14.47 1.47 -29.73
CA THR A 698 -14.52 1.59 -31.21
C THR A 698 -13.74 2.77 -31.77
N SER A 699 -13.10 3.59 -30.92
CA SER A 699 -12.23 4.70 -31.33
C SER A 699 -10.74 4.41 -31.21
N LEU A 700 -10.32 3.62 -30.23
CA LEU A 700 -8.92 3.29 -29.99
C LEU A 700 -8.46 2.13 -30.88
N SER A 701 -7.16 2.03 -31.11
CA SER A 701 -6.58 0.95 -31.91
C SER A 701 -5.15 0.59 -31.51
N GLY A 702 -4.92 -0.69 -31.27
CA GLY A 702 -3.58 -1.24 -31.03
C GLY A 702 -2.70 -1.29 -32.29
N GLY A 703 -1.39 -1.42 -32.08
CA GLY A 703 -0.41 -1.58 -33.15
C GLY A 703 -0.38 -2.98 -33.76
N PRO A 704 0.59 -3.27 -34.64
CA PRO A 704 0.66 -4.52 -35.40
C PRO A 704 0.92 -5.77 -34.55
N ASN A 705 1.33 -5.61 -33.29
CA ASN A 705 1.61 -6.67 -32.32
C ASN A 705 0.57 -6.72 -31.17
N VAL A 706 -0.53 -5.95 -31.26
CA VAL A 706 -1.68 -6.14 -30.37
C VAL A 706 -2.56 -7.24 -30.95
N VAL A 707 -2.85 -8.26 -30.15
CA VAL A 707 -3.51 -9.51 -30.53
C VAL A 707 -4.68 -9.81 -29.58
N GLU A 708 -5.57 -10.71 -29.98
CA GLU A 708 -6.74 -11.10 -29.18
C GLU A 708 -6.36 -12.28 -28.26
N GLY A 709 -6.36 -12.02 -26.95
CA GLY A 709 -5.88 -12.92 -25.89
C GLY A 709 -4.39 -13.22 -25.92
N VAL A 710 -3.89 -13.81 -24.84
CA VAL A 710 -2.49 -14.28 -24.73
C VAL A 710 -2.22 -15.41 -25.75
N PRO A 711 -1.17 -15.30 -26.58
CA PRO A 711 -0.79 -16.37 -27.50
C PRO A 711 -0.24 -17.62 -26.79
N ASP A 712 -0.58 -18.81 -27.31
CA ASP A 712 -0.02 -20.12 -26.87
C ASP A 712 1.53 -20.20 -26.97
N ASP A 713 2.16 -19.25 -27.64
CA ASP A 713 3.61 -19.14 -27.89
C ASP A 713 4.26 -17.87 -27.30
N ALA A 714 3.60 -17.21 -26.34
CA ALA A 714 4.29 -16.34 -25.38
C ALA A 714 5.06 -17.20 -24.36
N ASP A 715 6.26 -16.78 -23.99
CA ASP A 715 7.10 -17.45 -22.99
C ASP A 715 6.78 -16.96 -21.58
N HIS A 716 6.39 -15.67 -21.45
CA HIS A 716 6.03 -15.00 -20.20
C HIS A 716 4.78 -14.12 -20.38
N VAL A 717 4.06 -13.85 -19.27
CA VAL A 717 2.91 -12.94 -19.24
C VAL A 717 3.14 -11.88 -18.16
N VAL A 718 2.76 -10.64 -18.48
CA VAL A 718 2.63 -9.53 -17.53
C VAL A 718 1.17 -9.10 -17.54
N ASP A 719 0.52 -9.14 -16.40
CA ASP A 719 -0.86 -8.72 -16.23
C ASP A 719 -0.91 -7.19 -16.12
N MET A 720 -1.68 -6.55 -17.01
CA MET A 720 -2.03 -5.14 -16.89
C MET A 720 -3.32 -5.04 -16.09
N GLU A 721 -3.16 -4.79 -14.79
CA GLU A 721 -4.23 -4.49 -13.85
C GLU A 721 -4.72 -3.05 -14.02
N ALA A 722 -5.57 -2.55 -13.11
CA ALA A 722 -6.22 -1.26 -13.28
C ALA A 722 -5.26 -0.07 -13.45
N VAL A 723 -4.12 -0.07 -12.74
CA VAL A 723 -3.06 0.96 -12.79
C VAL A 723 -1.64 0.40 -12.53
N ALA A 724 -1.44 -0.91 -12.77
CA ALA A 724 -0.18 -1.59 -12.44
C ALA A 724 0.16 -2.67 -13.46
N PHE A 725 1.46 -2.92 -13.64
CA PHE A 725 1.96 -4.11 -14.31
C PHE A 725 2.29 -5.16 -13.23
N ALA A 726 1.85 -6.41 -13.44
CA ALA A 726 2.06 -7.51 -12.51
C ALA A 726 2.69 -8.73 -13.24
N PRO A 727 3.95 -9.09 -12.98
CA PRO A 727 4.91 -8.36 -12.13
C PRO A 727 5.34 -7.03 -12.75
N GLU A 728 5.77 -6.09 -11.92
CA GLU A 728 6.31 -4.79 -12.36
C GLU A 728 7.66 -4.97 -13.07
N GLU A 729 8.51 -5.84 -12.51
CA GLU A 729 9.75 -6.28 -13.13
C GLU A 729 9.67 -7.75 -13.59
N LEU A 730 10.22 -8.04 -14.78
CA LEU A 730 10.29 -9.38 -15.34
C LEU A 730 11.67 -9.68 -15.95
N THR A 731 12.37 -10.69 -15.42
CA THR A 731 13.62 -11.20 -16.02
C THR A 731 13.34 -12.29 -17.06
N VAL A 732 13.89 -12.12 -18.27
CA VAL A 732 13.69 -13.02 -19.43
C VAL A 732 15.00 -13.32 -20.17
N SER A 733 15.04 -14.38 -20.99
CA SER A 733 16.20 -14.69 -21.85
C SER A 733 16.14 -13.98 -23.21
N VAL A 734 17.30 -13.73 -23.83
CA VAL A 734 17.39 -13.23 -25.22
C VAL A 734 16.69 -14.20 -26.18
N GLY A 735 15.60 -13.72 -26.77
CA GLY A 735 14.74 -14.45 -27.70
C GLY A 735 13.38 -14.85 -27.12
N ASP A 736 13.14 -14.65 -25.83
CA ASP A 736 11.84 -14.87 -25.19
C ASP A 736 10.81 -13.82 -25.65
N THR A 737 9.55 -14.22 -25.67
CA THR A 737 8.40 -13.36 -26.01
C THR A 737 7.54 -13.11 -24.78
N VAL A 738 7.41 -11.85 -24.40
CA VAL A 738 6.53 -11.38 -23.32
C VAL A 738 5.20 -10.95 -23.91
N ALA A 739 4.10 -11.35 -23.27
CA ALA A 739 2.76 -10.88 -23.54
C ALA A 739 2.24 -10.03 -22.38
N TRP A 740 1.83 -8.79 -22.65
CA TRP A 740 1.11 -7.97 -21.67
C TRP A 740 -0.39 -8.18 -21.87
N GLU A 741 -1.08 -8.84 -20.93
CA GLU A 741 -2.53 -9.11 -21.00
C GLU A 741 -3.33 -7.96 -20.37
N HIS A 742 -4.42 -7.51 -21.02
CA HIS A 742 -5.36 -6.59 -20.38
C HIS A 742 -6.27 -7.36 -19.43
N VAL A 743 -6.11 -7.16 -18.13
CA VAL A 743 -6.82 -7.89 -17.07
C VAL A 743 -7.86 -7.00 -16.38
N GLY A 744 -7.60 -5.70 -16.26
CA GLY A 744 -8.54 -4.73 -15.68
C GLY A 744 -8.20 -3.27 -15.99
N GLY A 745 -9.14 -2.37 -15.65
CA GLY A 745 -9.03 -0.92 -15.89
C GLY A 745 -9.38 -0.47 -17.31
N GLU A 746 -9.12 0.80 -17.57
CA GLU A 746 -9.22 1.43 -18.89
C GLU A 746 -8.20 0.84 -19.89
N PRO A 747 -8.28 1.17 -21.19
CA PRO A 747 -7.33 0.70 -22.20
C PRO A 747 -5.88 1.11 -21.90
N HIS A 748 -4.99 0.14 -21.93
CA HIS A 748 -3.58 0.30 -21.59
C HIS A 748 -2.70 0.60 -22.80
N SER A 749 -1.45 0.99 -22.54
CA SER A 749 -0.37 0.97 -23.54
C SER A 749 0.88 0.35 -22.92
N VAL A 750 1.81 -0.10 -23.77
CA VAL A 750 3.12 -0.57 -23.32
C VAL A 750 4.16 0.16 -24.17
N THR A 751 4.96 1.02 -23.56
CA THR A 751 5.82 1.97 -24.29
C THR A 751 7.19 2.02 -23.64
N ALA A 752 8.24 1.64 -24.35
CA ALA A 752 9.60 1.72 -23.81
C ALA A 752 10.05 3.18 -23.60
N PHE A 753 10.83 3.45 -22.55
CA PHE A 753 11.55 4.70 -22.38
C PHE A 753 12.76 4.74 -23.34
N GLU A 754 12.83 5.76 -24.21
CA GLU A 754 13.83 5.75 -25.31
C GLU A 754 15.29 5.91 -24.81
N ASP A 755 15.49 6.48 -23.62
CA ASP A 755 16.80 6.69 -22.99
C ASP A 755 17.24 5.62 -21.97
N GLU A 756 16.34 4.70 -21.59
CA GLU A 756 16.65 3.54 -20.74
C GLU A 756 16.99 2.29 -21.56
N LEU A 757 16.61 2.24 -22.84
CA LEU A 757 16.91 1.12 -23.73
C LEU A 757 18.43 0.88 -23.94
N PRO A 758 18.89 -0.39 -24.06
CA PRO A 758 20.29 -0.72 -24.31
C PRO A 758 20.83 -0.16 -25.65
N GLU A 759 22.12 0.18 -25.74
CA GLU A 759 22.74 0.91 -26.89
C GLU A 759 22.46 0.32 -28.30
N ASP A 760 22.19 -0.99 -28.40
CA ASP A 760 21.92 -1.70 -29.67
C ASP A 760 20.45 -2.20 -29.80
N ALA A 761 19.58 -1.92 -28.82
CA ALA A 761 18.17 -2.34 -28.84
C ALA A 761 17.35 -1.57 -29.88
N THR A 762 16.26 -2.20 -30.36
CA THR A 762 15.30 -1.53 -31.26
C THR A 762 14.13 -1.00 -30.45
N TYR A 763 13.79 0.28 -30.63
CA TYR A 763 12.65 0.90 -29.95
C TYR A 763 11.35 0.11 -30.16
N TRP A 764 10.56 -0.03 -29.09
CA TRP A 764 9.32 -0.79 -29.11
C TRP A 764 8.20 -0.11 -28.33
N ALA A 765 6.97 -0.24 -28.84
CA ALA A 765 5.75 0.21 -28.19
C ALA A 765 4.53 -0.55 -28.76
N SER A 766 3.45 -0.60 -27.99
CA SER A 766 2.18 -1.25 -28.30
C SER A 766 1.53 -0.75 -29.60
N GLY A 767 1.75 0.51 -29.98
CA GLY A 767 1.31 1.07 -31.27
C GLY A 767 2.20 0.76 -32.47
N GLY A 768 3.38 0.15 -32.28
CA GLY A 768 4.36 -0.10 -33.34
C GLY A 768 5.05 1.18 -33.84
N PHE A 769 5.31 2.10 -32.93
CA PHE A 769 6.02 3.36 -33.19
C PHE A 769 7.55 3.16 -33.18
N GLU A 770 8.29 4.15 -33.69
CA GLU A 770 9.76 4.06 -33.89
C GLU A 770 10.56 4.98 -32.93
N SER A 771 9.89 5.55 -31.93
CA SER A 771 10.44 6.46 -30.90
C SER A 771 9.37 6.77 -29.85
N GLU A 772 9.75 7.03 -28.60
CA GLU A 772 8.81 7.30 -27.49
C GLU A 772 7.98 8.56 -27.74
N SER A 773 8.60 9.61 -28.27
CA SER A 773 7.89 10.84 -28.68
C SER A 773 6.76 10.58 -29.68
N ALA A 774 6.88 9.54 -30.52
CA ALA A 774 5.85 9.15 -31.48
C ALA A 774 4.81 8.21 -30.86
N ALA A 775 5.15 7.46 -29.81
CA ALA A 775 4.20 6.67 -29.04
C ALA A 775 3.26 7.57 -28.21
N ARG A 776 3.82 8.59 -27.55
CA ARG A 776 3.04 9.60 -26.83
C ARG A 776 2.14 10.43 -27.75
N GLU A 777 2.64 10.91 -28.91
CA GLU A 777 1.79 11.54 -29.94
C GLU A 777 0.75 10.54 -30.51
N GLY A 778 1.09 9.26 -30.60
CA GLY A 778 0.18 8.19 -31.02
C GLY A 778 -1.01 8.01 -30.08
N TRP A 779 -0.74 7.97 -28.78
CA TRP A 779 -1.75 7.85 -27.73
C TRP A 779 -2.76 9.00 -27.78
N GLU A 780 -2.29 10.25 -27.90
CA GLU A 780 -3.15 11.44 -28.10
C GLU A 780 -4.08 11.34 -29.34
N ASN A 781 -3.78 10.46 -30.30
CA ASN A 781 -4.58 10.22 -31.50
C ASN A 781 -5.41 8.91 -31.44
N GLY A 782 -5.39 8.18 -30.32
CA GLY A 782 -6.08 6.90 -30.13
C GLY A 782 -5.37 5.69 -30.76
N GLU A 783 -4.06 5.78 -30.96
CA GLU A 783 -3.22 4.70 -31.51
C GLU A 783 -2.27 4.16 -30.42
N GLY A 784 -2.18 2.84 -30.28
CA GLY A 784 -1.34 2.14 -29.29
C GLY A 784 -2.08 1.42 -28.17
N ALA A 785 -3.41 1.42 -28.15
CA ALA A 785 -4.19 0.81 -27.08
C ALA A 785 -4.17 -0.73 -27.09
N VAL A 786 -4.09 -1.31 -25.90
CA VAL A 786 -4.42 -2.71 -25.59
C VAL A 786 -5.69 -2.68 -24.73
N GLN A 787 -6.79 -3.23 -25.25
CA GLN A 787 -8.11 -3.18 -24.62
C GLN A 787 -8.49 -4.55 -24.03
N SER A 788 -9.64 -4.63 -23.36
CA SER A 788 -10.13 -5.86 -22.72
C SER A 788 -10.15 -7.06 -23.67
N GLY A 789 -9.55 -8.18 -23.23
CA GLY A 789 -9.40 -9.39 -24.03
C GLY A 789 -8.33 -9.30 -25.12
N GLN A 790 -7.46 -8.29 -25.09
CA GLN A 790 -6.29 -8.14 -25.96
C GLN A 790 -4.99 -8.28 -25.16
N SER A 791 -3.92 -8.59 -25.88
CA SER A 791 -2.56 -8.58 -25.35
C SER A 791 -1.61 -7.88 -26.31
N TYR A 792 -0.60 -7.16 -25.82
CA TYR A 792 0.55 -6.75 -26.62
C TYR A 792 1.66 -7.78 -26.52
N VAL A 793 2.36 -8.08 -27.62
CA VAL A 793 3.53 -8.99 -27.60
C VAL A 793 4.82 -8.36 -28.11
N HIS A 794 5.91 -8.61 -27.38
CA HIS A 794 7.27 -8.23 -27.77
C HIS A 794 8.25 -9.39 -27.57
N THR A 795 9.19 -9.57 -28.50
CA THR A 795 10.27 -10.56 -28.41
C THR A 795 11.59 -9.83 -28.21
N PHE A 796 12.27 -10.06 -27.10
CA PHE A 796 13.46 -9.31 -26.72
C PHE A 796 14.74 -9.90 -27.37
N GLU A 797 15.31 -9.19 -28.35
CA GLU A 797 16.53 -9.63 -29.06
C GLU A 797 17.84 -9.04 -28.49
N THR A 798 17.81 -8.26 -27.41
CA THR A 798 18.98 -7.51 -26.88
C THR A 798 19.01 -7.53 -25.36
N ALA A 799 20.12 -8.01 -24.79
CA ALA A 799 20.34 -8.07 -23.35
C ALA A 799 20.50 -6.68 -22.70
N GLY A 800 20.18 -6.59 -21.40
CA GLY A 800 20.09 -5.37 -20.60
C GLY A 800 18.66 -5.07 -20.14
N GLU A 801 18.49 -4.04 -19.31
CA GLU A 801 17.19 -3.53 -18.86
C GLU A 801 16.43 -2.83 -20.00
N HIS A 802 15.11 -3.02 -20.05
CA HIS A 802 14.20 -2.27 -20.92
C HIS A 802 13.07 -1.71 -20.07
N GLY A 803 13.25 -0.51 -19.52
CA GLY A 803 12.20 0.21 -18.81
C GLY A 803 11.06 0.63 -19.76
N TYR A 804 9.82 0.53 -19.28
CA TYR A 804 8.62 0.84 -20.04
C TYR A 804 7.50 1.40 -19.15
N VAL A 805 6.49 1.98 -19.81
CA VAL A 805 5.39 2.70 -19.15
C VAL A 805 4.06 2.52 -19.87
N CYS A 806 2.98 2.55 -19.10
CA CYS A 806 1.64 2.79 -19.61
C CYS A 806 1.39 4.30 -19.70
N ILE A 807 1.37 4.86 -20.91
CA ILE A 807 1.21 6.31 -21.15
C ILE A 807 0.03 6.95 -20.40
N PRO A 808 -1.21 6.40 -20.40
CA PRO A 808 -2.31 7.00 -19.62
C PRO A 808 -2.11 6.92 -18.10
N HIS A 809 -1.45 5.86 -17.60
CA HIS A 809 -1.35 5.57 -16.17
C HIS A 809 0.05 5.86 -15.58
N GLU A 810 0.94 6.52 -16.33
CA GLU A 810 2.27 6.95 -15.89
C GLU A 810 2.22 7.78 -14.59
N ALA A 811 1.23 8.68 -14.49
CA ALA A 811 1.00 9.49 -13.29
C ALA A 811 0.57 8.66 -12.07
N ALA A 812 0.01 7.46 -12.26
CA ALA A 812 -0.32 6.52 -11.19
C ALA A 812 0.89 5.70 -10.72
N GLY A 813 2.01 5.77 -11.44
CA GLY A 813 3.17 4.91 -11.25
C GLY A 813 3.13 3.62 -12.06
N MET A 814 2.32 3.53 -13.13
CA MET A 814 2.27 2.34 -14.00
C MET A 814 3.49 2.28 -14.94
N VAL A 815 4.65 2.03 -14.35
CA VAL A 815 5.92 1.73 -15.00
C VAL A 815 6.28 0.26 -14.79
N GLY A 816 7.26 -0.25 -15.52
CA GLY A 816 7.80 -1.58 -15.30
C GLY A 816 9.12 -1.78 -16.05
N THR A 817 9.82 -2.88 -15.75
CA THR A 817 11.13 -3.19 -16.33
C THR A 817 11.15 -4.61 -16.88
N VAL A 818 11.72 -4.81 -18.07
CA VAL A 818 12.11 -6.15 -18.53
C VAL A 818 13.63 -6.27 -18.53
N ILE A 819 14.18 -7.11 -17.67
CA ILE A 819 15.61 -7.43 -17.65
C ILE A 819 15.86 -8.59 -18.61
N VAL A 820 16.76 -8.42 -19.57
CA VAL A 820 17.03 -9.43 -20.62
C VAL A 820 18.44 -10.00 -20.47
N GLU A 821 18.54 -11.32 -20.26
CA GLU A 821 19.81 -12.06 -20.06
C GLU A 821 20.23 -12.97 -21.25
N GLU A 822 21.51 -13.37 -21.34
CA GLU A 822 22.15 -14.08 -22.49
C GLU A 822 22.00 -15.62 -22.55
#